data_AF-A0A1Y3N5R5-F1
#
_entry.id   AF-A0A1Y3N5R5-F1
#
_cell.length_a   1.000
_cell.length_b   1.000
_cell.length_c   1.000
_cell.angle_alpha   90.00
_cell.angle_beta   90.00
_cell.angle_gamma   90.00
#
_symmetry.space_group_name_H-M   'P 1'
#
loop_
_entity.id
_entity.type
_entity.pdbx_description
1 polymer ?
#
loop_
_entity_poly.entity_id
_entity_poly.type
_entity_poly.pdbx_seq_one_letter_code
_entity_poly.pdbx_strand_id
1 'polypeptide(L)'
;MSEVIDVREDEELLLDNVDGGKESYLEKEYSTPKLKSHKKNKNLIIGVIATFGIVIFLPFIFRKNNTTVKENKLIIDDKTGYVLTKGEPRIDKYGIDLNVNILKGLYSMGFDGNPHKKIEDWTLYTPPCPNLRPINHADAVINPQCESSSLQFLDYKNYKVPVSLKLNDISSQMKKFKKWKKSNKETPYYAEKGFNELLNEDYHPFDYGYEGEDTKDTDDVAYYSDLINSRMDEVPDPRRRRLFSFILFNSEFDLLDVYLSEFYEIIDYFVIYESNSTFSGQSKPLYFTRTLLETDRYDKYKDKLIPLPMEIIVNENNGRGFAMPREHLARRKVIEMGLRSVHARHGDIFMHGDLDEMPKAHIISRLKKCGGWEHLQMGIGGGPKSFKEKNVDSYFVNQKLGATVTNSGEYDVDYHSKLSLGLLSWSFEYSFNIVEDKNVGTVPHPNIVIFDARRSLGQLPELKNHLNSKLERRMENYDPLLDPNFDPYQGYTYTVQYTDKKIGKGFLGERVRFVTSNFELMKNQTRPLLWGGSWHMSSFLPTIDLFLNKIKSYSHHTSYADDDEKAKKNIISRIKNHQYIFGKKKHYDDNIPELPTSYSDGYDYNFDYSFWKEISQNYDKKEEYKKQVEIIKHEIPTQVWKNPICYSYMLDREYGFEKKLWWQVVPKEQWKTVHFDELSSDEIKEITPKIISKSFKSQMLKNA
;
A
#
# COMPACT_ATOMS: atom_id res chain seq x y z
N MET A 1 -48.15 -10.18 29.09
CA MET A 1 -47.38 -9.61 30.22
C MET A 1 -45.93 -9.93 29.95
N SER A 2 -45.27 -9.08 29.15
CA SER A 2 -44.48 -7.90 29.57
C SER A 2 -43.06 -8.32 29.87
N GLU A 3 -41.99 -7.78 29.30
CA GLU A 3 -41.74 -6.83 28.21
C GLU A 3 -40.22 -6.95 28.03
N VAL A 4 -39.72 -7.14 26.81
CA VAL A 4 -38.28 -7.17 26.49
C VAL A 4 -37.98 -5.88 25.75
N ILE A 5 -37.08 -5.07 26.30
CA ILE A 5 -36.56 -3.86 25.67
C ILE A 5 -35.31 -4.25 24.89
N ASP A 6 -35.42 -4.21 23.57
CA ASP A 6 -34.33 -4.27 22.59
C ASP A 6 -34.00 -2.84 22.14
N VAL A 7 -32.72 -2.49 22.04
CA VAL A 7 -32.25 -1.20 21.52
C VAL A 7 -31.40 -1.48 20.28
N ARG A 8 -32.04 -1.30 19.12
CA ARG A 8 -31.44 -1.14 17.78
C ARG A 8 -31.75 0.26 17.25
N GLU A 9 -31.02 0.63 16.19
CA GLU A 9 -31.02 1.87 15.37
C GLU A 9 -29.74 2.69 15.62
N ASP A 10 -28.91 3.01 14.62
CA ASP A 10 -29.28 3.52 13.29
C ASP A 10 -28.49 2.88 12.11
N GLU A 11 -29.21 2.15 11.26
CA GLU A 11 -28.90 1.95 9.82
C GLU A 11 -30.23 1.74 9.05
N GLU A 12 -30.44 2.60 8.04
CA GLU A 12 -31.18 2.39 6.77
C GLU A 12 -32.73 2.48 6.61
N LEU A 13 -33.10 3.13 5.47
CA LEU A 13 -34.36 3.18 4.70
C LEU A 13 -35.36 4.31 5.07
N LEU A 14 -35.99 5.06 4.15
CA LEU A 14 -36.66 4.70 2.89
C LEU A 14 -36.73 5.86 1.86
N LEU A 15 -36.62 5.49 0.58
CA LEU A 15 -37.30 6.14 -0.55
C LEU A 15 -38.80 5.78 -0.48
N ASP A 16 -39.71 6.74 -0.72
CA ASP A 16 -40.83 6.55 -1.65
C ASP A 16 -41.68 7.82 -1.90
N ASN A 17 -42.18 7.88 -3.14
CA ASN A 17 -43.26 8.68 -3.72
C ASN A 17 -43.02 10.15 -4.07
N VAL A 18 -42.61 10.29 -5.34
CA VAL A 18 -42.99 11.37 -6.26
C VAL A 18 -44.51 11.43 -6.37
N ASP A 19 -45.07 12.61 -6.11
CA ASP A 19 -46.27 13.06 -6.81
C ASP A 19 -46.11 14.51 -7.26
N GLY A 20 -46.73 14.83 -8.40
CA GLY A 20 -46.30 15.87 -9.32
C GLY A 20 -46.35 17.32 -8.83
N GLY A 21 -45.37 18.10 -9.31
CA GLY A 21 -45.38 19.55 -9.25
C GLY A 21 -44.40 20.12 -10.27
N LYS A 22 -44.93 20.54 -11.43
CA LYS A 22 -44.21 21.41 -12.37
C LYS A 22 -43.85 22.70 -11.63
N GLU A 23 -42.58 23.09 -11.63
CA GLU A 23 -42.22 24.52 -11.65
C GLU A 23 -40.78 24.73 -12.13
N SER A 24 -40.69 25.51 -13.20
CA SER A 24 -39.50 26.10 -13.82
C SER A 24 -38.71 26.96 -12.83
N TYR A 25 -37.38 27.06 -12.91
CA TYR A 25 -36.65 28.34 -12.80
C TYR A 25 -35.19 28.23 -13.30
N LEU A 26 -34.95 28.89 -14.44
CA LEU A 26 -33.84 29.78 -14.79
C LEU A 26 -32.39 29.26 -14.83
N GLU A 27 -31.90 29.11 -16.06
CA GLU A 27 -30.50 29.27 -16.47
C GLU A 27 -29.92 30.57 -15.88
N LYS A 28 -28.73 30.47 -15.26
CA LYS A 28 -27.83 31.60 -15.05
C LYS A 28 -26.56 31.39 -15.86
N GLU A 29 -26.51 32.10 -16.97
CA GLU A 29 -25.32 32.40 -17.74
C GLU A 29 -24.23 33.00 -16.83
N TYR A 30 -23.02 32.44 -16.88
CA TYR A 30 -21.82 33.11 -16.37
C TYR A 30 -21.11 33.82 -17.52
N SER A 31 -21.15 35.15 -17.45
CA SER A 31 -20.52 36.09 -18.36
C SER A 31 -18.99 36.05 -18.28
N THR A 32 -18.34 35.77 -19.40
CA THR A 32 -16.90 36.02 -19.63
C THR A 32 -16.63 37.50 -19.92
N PRO A 33 -15.61 38.15 -19.34
CA PRO A 33 -15.25 39.52 -19.69
C PRO A 33 -14.54 39.59 -21.06
N LYS A 34 -14.99 40.53 -21.90
CA LYS A 34 -14.51 40.83 -23.25
C LYS A 34 -13.06 41.34 -23.26
N LEU A 35 -12.18 40.67 -24.02
CA LEU A 35 -10.91 41.22 -24.48
C LEU A 35 -11.13 42.16 -25.68
N LYS A 36 -10.65 43.40 -25.54
CA LYS A 36 -10.66 44.41 -26.61
C LYS A 36 -9.68 44.03 -27.72
N SER A 37 -10.20 43.98 -28.95
CA SER A 37 -9.46 43.86 -30.20
C SER A 37 -8.65 45.12 -30.50
N HIS A 38 -7.41 44.97 -30.97
CA HIS A 38 -6.74 45.97 -31.79
C HIS A 38 -6.20 45.35 -33.09
N LYS A 39 -6.46 46.08 -34.19
CA LYS A 39 -6.25 45.70 -35.59
C LYS A 39 -4.77 45.77 -36.00
N LYS A 40 -4.38 44.77 -36.80
CA LYS A 40 -3.54 44.77 -38.02
C LYS A 40 -2.50 45.89 -38.20
N ASN A 41 -1.28 45.46 -38.53
CA ASN A 41 -0.67 45.87 -39.80
C ASN A 41 0.06 44.72 -40.49
N LYS A 42 -0.19 44.60 -41.79
CA LYS A 42 0.51 43.72 -42.74
C LYS A 42 1.86 44.36 -43.09
N ASN A 43 2.87 43.54 -43.36
CA ASN A 43 3.68 43.71 -44.57
C ASN A 43 4.33 42.39 -44.98
N LEU A 44 4.45 42.27 -46.29
CA LEU A 44 4.67 41.11 -47.13
C LEU A 44 6.01 41.34 -47.84
N ILE A 45 6.96 40.39 -47.80
CA ILE A 45 7.99 40.26 -48.85
C ILE A 45 8.25 38.76 -49.12
N ILE A 46 8.12 38.43 -50.40
CA ILE A 46 8.41 37.17 -51.08
C ILE A 46 9.88 37.19 -51.52
N GLY A 47 10.56 36.05 -51.51
CA GLY A 47 11.88 35.89 -52.15
C GLY A 47 12.28 34.43 -52.30
N VAL A 48 12.27 33.95 -53.54
CA VAL A 48 12.54 32.57 -54.01
C VAL A 48 14.05 32.40 -54.28
N ILE A 49 14.55 31.16 -54.22
CA ILE A 49 15.42 30.46 -55.21
C ILE A 49 16.42 29.51 -54.53
N ALA A 50 16.37 28.27 -54.98
CA ALA A 50 17.27 27.16 -54.70
C ALA A 50 18.56 27.26 -55.52
N THR A 51 19.67 26.71 -55.00
CA THR A 51 20.67 26.01 -55.84
C THR A 51 21.52 25.04 -55.03
N PHE A 52 21.77 23.89 -55.67
CA PHE A 52 22.60 22.75 -55.28
C PHE A 52 24.08 23.08 -55.03
N GLY A 53 24.74 22.24 -54.22
CA GLY A 53 26.07 21.75 -54.59
C GLY A 53 27.09 21.53 -53.47
N ILE A 54 27.58 20.29 -53.44
CA ILE A 54 28.96 19.85 -53.12
C ILE A 54 29.20 19.27 -51.71
N VAL A 55 29.33 17.94 -51.74
CA VAL A 55 29.94 17.04 -50.76
C VAL A 55 31.44 17.31 -50.68
N ILE A 56 31.96 17.64 -49.50
CA ILE A 56 33.37 17.42 -49.14
C ILE A 56 33.43 16.80 -47.74
N PHE A 57 33.93 15.56 -47.70
CA PHE A 57 34.28 14.80 -46.52
C PHE A 57 35.60 15.33 -45.93
N LEU A 58 35.61 15.77 -44.67
CA LEU A 58 36.82 15.94 -43.86
C LEU A 58 36.50 15.57 -42.40
N PRO A 59 37.36 14.82 -41.69
CA PRO A 59 37.01 14.17 -40.43
C PRO A 59 37.11 15.19 -39.29
N PHE A 60 35.97 15.65 -38.77
CA PHE A 60 35.94 16.43 -37.55
C PHE A 60 36.05 15.50 -36.34
N ILE A 61 37.17 15.63 -35.65
CA ILE A 61 37.42 15.12 -34.30
C ILE A 61 36.23 15.53 -33.42
N PHE A 62 35.39 14.57 -33.04
CA PHE A 62 34.35 14.76 -32.04
C PHE A 62 35.02 14.99 -30.69
N ARG A 63 35.30 16.26 -30.38
CA ARG A 63 35.47 16.70 -29.00
C ARG A 63 34.10 16.57 -28.37
N LYS A 64 33.93 15.52 -27.56
CA LYS A 64 32.72 15.23 -26.78
C LYS A 64 32.51 16.35 -25.76
N ASN A 65 31.97 17.48 -26.21
CA ASN A 65 31.37 18.46 -25.32
C ASN A 65 30.07 17.83 -24.81
N ASN A 66 30.15 17.18 -23.66
CA ASN A 66 28.99 16.93 -22.81
C ASN A 66 28.47 18.30 -22.34
N THR A 67 27.74 19.00 -23.20
CA THR A 67 26.76 19.98 -22.76
C THR A 67 25.56 19.19 -22.27
N THR A 68 25.63 18.77 -21.01
CA THR A 68 24.48 18.31 -20.25
C THR A 68 23.50 19.48 -20.18
N VAL A 69 22.49 19.47 -21.04
CA VAL A 69 21.30 20.31 -20.82
C VAL A 69 20.66 19.74 -19.55
N LYS A 70 20.93 20.37 -18.40
CA LYS A 70 20.14 20.16 -17.19
C LYS A 70 18.76 20.73 -17.50
N GLU A 71 17.86 19.93 -18.04
CA GLU A 71 16.44 20.24 -17.92
C GLU A 71 16.14 20.30 -16.43
N ASN A 72 15.74 21.48 -15.95
CA ASN A 72 15.44 21.66 -14.54
C ASN A 72 14.23 20.79 -14.20
N LYS A 73 14.43 19.77 -13.36
CA LYS A 73 13.37 18.89 -12.81
C LYS A 73 12.25 19.66 -12.10
N LEU A 74 12.51 20.92 -11.76
CA LEU A 74 11.60 21.84 -11.10
C LEU A 74 11.50 23.11 -11.94
N ILE A 75 10.27 23.50 -12.28
CA ILE A 75 10.00 24.80 -12.90
C ILE A 75 9.24 25.63 -11.88
N ILE A 76 9.84 26.73 -11.44
CA ILE A 76 9.24 27.66 -10.48
C ILE A 76 8.41 28.68 -11.25
N ASP A 77 7.14 28.81 -10.89
CA ASP A 77 6.30 29.90 -11.37
C ASP A 77 6.25 31.00 -10.32
N ASP A 78 7.16 31.97 -10.43
CA ASP A 78 7.25 33.11 -9.51
C ASP A 78 5.98 33.98 -9.47
N LYS A 79 5.11 33.89 -10.49
CA LYS A 79 3.86 34.66 -10.52
C LYS A 79 2.79 34.05 -9.63
N THR A 80 2.74 32.72 -9.56
CA THR A 80 1.72 31.98 -8.81
C THR A 80 2.24 31.43 -7.48
N GLY A 81 3.56 31.35 -7.32
CA GLY A 81 4.21 30.77 -6.14
C GLY A 81 4.22 29.23 -6.14
N TYR A 82 3.86 28.59 -7.25
CA TYR A 82 3.82 27.14 -7.39
C TYR A 82 5.10 26.59 -8.03
N VAL A 83 5.37 25.32 -7.77
CA VAL A 83 6.49 24.54 -8.31
C VAL A 83 5.92 23.39 -9.14
N LEU A 84 6.24 23.38 -10.43
CA LEU A 84 6.01 22.23 -11.31
C LEU A 84 7.11 21.20 -11.06
N THR A 85 6.74 20.05 -10.52
CA THR A 85 7.65 18.92 -10.29
C THR A 85 7.47 17.91 -11.41
N LYS A 86 8.51 17.67 -12.21
CA LYS A 86 8.50 16.70 -13.32
C LYS A 86 9.75 15.80 -13.24
N GLY A 87 9.57 14.52 -13.54
CA GLY A 87 10.67 13.57 -13.68
C GLY A 87 11.01 13.23 -15.13
N GLU A 88 12.15 12.57 -15.30
CA GLU A 88 12.56 11.93 -16.55
C GLU A 88 12.32 10.41 -16.47
N PRO A 89 12.16 9.72 -17.61
CA PRO A 89 12.03 8.27 -17.63
C PRO A 89 13.14 7.58 -16.83
N ARG A 90 12.75 6.62 -16.00
CA ARG A 90 13.67 5.85 -15.15
C ARG A 90 13.35 4.38 -15.28
N ILE A 91 13.88 3.80 -16.35
CA ILE A 91 13.66 2.40 -16.70
C ILE A 91 14.49 1.52 -15.77
N ASP A 92 13.84 0.57 -15.11
CA ASP A 92 14.51 -0.43 -14.30
C ASP A 92 15.15 -1.54 -15.15
N LYS A 93 15.70 -2.56 -14.49
CA LYS A 93 16.36 -3.67 -15.17
C LYS A 93 15.42 -4.60 -15.94
N TYR A 94 14.11 -4.53 -15.70
CA TYR A 94 13.11 -5.37 -16.36
C TYR A 94 12.38 -4.63 -17.50
N GLY A 95 12.50 -3.31 -17.57
CA GLY A 95 11.89 -2.46 -18.58
C GLY A 95 10.71 -1.61 -18.08
N ILE A 96 10.43 -1.58 -16.78
CA ILE A 96 9.38 -0.73 -16.20
C ILE A 96 9.90 0.70 -16.02
N ASP A 97 9.15 1.70 -16.50
CA ASP A 97 9.44 3.10 -16.18
C ASP A 97 8.92 3.47 -14.79
N LEU A 98 9.84 3.53 -13.83
CA LEU A 98 9.53 3.86 -12.45
C LEU A 98 9.04 5.31 -12.27
N ASN A 99 9.23 6.17 -13.26
CA ASN A 99 8.80 7.58 -13.23
C ASN A 99 7.58 7.84 -14.14
N VAL A 100 6.89 6.80 -14.63
CA VAL A 100 5.76 6.92 -15.58
C VAL A 100 4.70 7.95 -15.16
N ASN A 101 4.42 8.07 -13.86
CA ASN A 101 3.38 8.97 -13.34
C ASN A 101 3.84 10.43 -13.16
N ILE A 102 5.12 10.73 -13.33
CA ILE A 102 5.68 12.08 -13.11
C ILE A 102 6.25 12.73 -14.37
N LEU A 103 6.13 12.07 -15.52
CA LEU A 103 6.62 12.59 -16.80
C LEU A 103 5.84 13.83 -17.29
N LYS A 104 4.55 13.94 -16.94
CA LYS A 104 3.74 15.12 -17.28
C LYS A 104 3.96 16.30 -16.32
N GLY A 105 4.51 16.00 -15.14
CA GLY A 105 4.66 16.93 -14.04
C GLY A 105 3.36 17.30 -13.33
N LEU A 106 3.48 17.77 -12.09
CA LEU A 106 2.37 18.27 -11.27
C LEU A 106 2.77 19.56 -10.55
N TYR A 107 1.88 20.56 -10.56
CA TYR A 107 2.06 21.79 -9.80
C TYR A 107 1.72 21.58 -8.32
N SER A 108 2.54 22.12 -7.43
CA SER A 108 2.37 22.06 -5.98
C SER A 108 2.95 23.29 -5.29
N MET A 109 2.63 23.49 -4.01
CA MET A 109 3.17 24.60 -3.23
C MET A 109 4.65 24.39 -2.89
N GLY A 110 5.40 25.46 -2.70
CA GLY A 110 6.73 25.43 -2.08
C GLY A 110 6.74 25.07 -0.59
N PHE A 111 7.88 24.61 -0.06
CA PHE A 111 8.01 24.29 1.36
C PHE A 111 7.91 25.57 2.21
N ASP A 112 7.11 25.52 3.28
CA ASP A 112 6.78 26.69 4.11
C ASP A 112 6.27 27.90 3.30
N GLY A 113 5.55 27.64 2.20
CA GLY A 113 5.04 28.67 1.29
C GLY A 113 6.09 29.33 0.39
N ASN A 114 7.36 28.89 0.43
CA ASN A 114 8.43 29.44 -0.38
C ASN A 114 8.79 28.46 -1.53
N PRO A 115 8.55 28.82 -2.81
CA PRO A 115 8.83 27.94 -3.95
C PRO A 115 10.32 27.68 -4.20
N HIS A 116 11.20 28.54 -3.69
CA HIS A 116 12.67 28.40 -3.81
C HIS A 116 13.28 27.59 -2.66
N LYS A 117 12.49 27.24 -1.63
CA LYS A 117 12.98 26.49 -0.48
C LYS A 117 13.24 25.03 -0.87
N LYS A 118 14.38 24.50 -0.42
CA LYS A 118 14.75 23.09 -0.57
C LYS A 118 14.11 22.25 0.53
N ILE A 119 13.93 20.95 0.27
CA ILE A 119 13.37 20.02 1.26
C ILE A 119 14.21 19.95 2.54
N GLU A 120 15.55 19.93 2.45
CA GLU A 120 16.45 19.85 3.62
C GLU A 120 16.39 21.12 4.50
N ASP A 121 15.78 22.20 4.02
CA ASP A 121 15.57 23.45 4.75
C ASP A 121 14.11 23.64 5.20
N TRP A 122 13.24 22.66 4.90
CA TRP A 122 11.87 22.66 5.38
C TRP A 122 11.84 22.55 6.91
N THR A 123 10.99 23.36 7.56
CA THR A 123 10.97 23.48 9.03
C THR A 123 10.66 22.17 9.75
N LEU A 124 9.94 21.25 9.10
CA LEU A 124 9.57 19.94 9.65
C LEU A 124 10.38 18.78 9.05
N TYR A 125 11.48 19.07 8.34
CA TYR A 125 12.34 18.04 7.78
C TYR A 125 13.03 17.23 8.90
N THR A 126 12.91 15.90 8.81
CA THR A 126 13.67 14.96 9.64
C THR A 126 14.78 14.33 8.81
N PRO A 127 16.04 14.35 9.27
CA PRO A 127 17.12 13.71 8.53
C PRO A 127 16.97 12.18 8.55
N PRO A 128 17.36 11.48 7.47
CA PRO A 128 17.42 10.02 7.50
C PRO A 128 18.46 9.56 8.53
N CYS A 129 18.26 8.36 9.05
CA CYS A 129 19.31 7.71 9.87
C CYS A 129 20.61 7.61 9.05
N PRO A 130 21.80 7.92 9.61
CA PRO A 130 23.06 8.03 8.84
C PRO A 130 23.40 6.78 8.00
N ASN A 131 23.05 5.59 8.49
CA ASN A 131 23.23 4.31 7.79
C ASN A 131 21.90 3.72 7.31
N LEU A 132 20.95 4.55 6.86
CA LEU A 132 19.71 4.08 6.25
C LEU A 132 20.03 3.20 5.03
N ARG A 133 19.61 1.95 5.09
CA ARG A 133 19.82 0.94 4.05
C ARG A 133 18.75 -0.15 4.15
N PRO A 134 18.49 -0.87 3.05
CA PRO A 134 17.70 -2.09 3.10
C PRO A 134 18.10 -3.01 4.26
N ILE A 135 17.12 -3.54 4.96
CA ILE A 135 17.34 -4.57 5.97
C ILE A 135 17.54 -5.91 5.27
N ASN A 136 18.65 -6.58 5.59
CA ASN A 136 18.83 -7.99 5.32
C ASN A 136 18.17 -8.77 6.45
N HIS A 137 17.06 -9.43 6.13
CA HIS A 137 16.32 -10.26 7.07
C HIS A 137 17.01 -11.61 7.28
N ALA A 138 16.68 -12.29 8.38
CA ALA A 138 17.16 -13.64 8.62
C ALA A 138 16.67 -14.60 7.52
N ASP A 139 17.46 -15.64 7.20
CA ASP A 139 17.13 -16.62 6.16
C ASP A 139 15.76 -17.27 6.37
N ALA A 140 15.41 -17.58 7.63
CA ALA A 140 14.10 -18.11 8.01
C ALA A 140 12.91 -17.20 7.66
N VAL A 141 13.15 -15.88 7.48
CA VAL A 141 12.14 -14.90 7.06
C VAL A 141 12.06 -14.85 5.55
N ILE A 142 13.18 -14.68 4.83
CA ILE A 142 13.19 -14.46 3.37
C ILE A 142 13.06 -15.74 2.54
N ASN A 143 13.50 -16.88 3.08
CA ASN A 143 13.50 -18.20 2.45
C ASN A 143 12.73 -19.20 3.32
N PRO A 144 11.40 -19.00 3.50
CA PRO A 144 10.61 -19.86 4.36
C PRO A 144 10.55 -21.31 3.85
N GLN A 145 10.68 -22.26 4.77
CA GLN A 145 10.48 -23.69 4.48
C GLN A 145 8.98 -24.00 4.42
N CYS A 146 8.37 -23.85 3.24
CA CYS A 146 6.91 -23.82 3.12
C CYS A 146 6.22 -25.10 3.61
N GLU A 147 6.75 -26.29 3.35
CA GLU A 147 6.12 -27.57 3.72
C GLU A 147 6.12 -27.88 5.23
N SER A 148 6.99 -27.24 6.00
CA SER A 148 6.97 -27.31 7.48
C SER A 148 6.35 -26.09 8.12
N SER A 149 6.24 -24.96 7.41
CA SER A 149 5.77 -23.70 7.98
C SER A 149 4.25 -23.56 8.06
N SER A 150 3.78 -22.56 8.82
CA SER A 150 2.37 -22.21 8.96
C SER A 150 2.10 -20.71 8.85
N LEU A 151 0.83 -20.32 8.72
CA LEU A 151 0.32 -18.97 8.96
C LEU A 151 -0.65 -18.97 10.13
N GLN A 152 -0.58 -17.94 10.96
CA GLN A 152 -1.30 -17.88 12.21
C GLN A 152 -2.54 -16.99 12.06
N PHE A 153 -3.70 -17.50 12.44
CA PHE A 153 -5.00 -16.86 12.30
C PHE A 153 -5.67 -16.71 13.66
N LEU A 154 -6.49 -15.66 13.80
CA LEU A 154 -7.19 -15.36 15.04
C LEU A 154 -8.16 -16.47 15.40
N ASP A 155 -7.99 -17.10 16.57
CA ASP A 155 -9.04 -17.95 17.13
C ASP A 155 -10.11 -17.08 17.83
N TYR A 156 -11.30 -17.01 17.24
CA TYR A 156 -12.43 -16.28 17.82
C TYR A 156 -12.94 -16.86 19.15
N LYS A 157 -12.52 -18.08 19.50
CA LYS A 157 -12.85 -18.71 20.80
C LYS A 157 -11.75 -18.51 21.84
N ASN A 158 -10.52 -18.21 21.42
CA ASN A 158 -9.37 -18.06 22.31
C ASN A 158 -8.33 -17.08 21.78
N TYR A 159 -8.41 -15.80 22.17
CA TYR A 159 -7.48 -14.78 21.68
C TYR A 159 -6.03 -14.95 22.13
N LYS A 160 -5.74 -15.83 23.10
CA LYS A 160 -4.38 -16.03 23.62
C LYS A 160 -3.47 -16.74 22.62
N VAL A 161 -4.01 -17.66 21.84
CA VAL A 161 -3.24 -18.49 20.90
C VAL A 161 -3.94 -18.57 19.54
N PRO A 162 -3.20 -18.54 18.44
CA PRO A 162 -3.78 -18.59 17.11
C PRO A 162 -4.21 -20.01 16.72
N VAL A 163 -5.04 -20.11 15.68
CA VAL A 163 -5.17 -21.31 14.85
C VAL A 163 -4.12 -21.25 13.75
N SER A 164 -3.49 -22.39 13.46
CA SER A 164 -2.42 -22.48 12.46
C SER A 164 -2.94 -23.09 11.16
N LEU A 165 -2.65 -22.45 10.03
CA LEU A 165 -2.85 -23.01 8.71
C LEU A 165 -1.51 -23.51 8.16
N LYS A 166 -1.45 -24.78 7.77
CA LYS A 166 -0.24 -25.35 7.16
C LYS A 166 0.01 -24.77 5.77
N LEU A 167 1.23 -24.32 5.52
CA LEU A 167 1.68 -23.90 4.19
C LEU A 167 2.25 -25.07 3.39
N ASN A 168 2.42 -24.85 2.09
CA ASN A 168 2.96 -25.84 1.16
C ASN A 168 3.77 -25.15 0.08
N ASP A 169 4.65 -25.88 -0.60
CA ASP A 169 5.27 -25.36 -1.82
C ASP A 169 4.21 -25.14 -2.91
N ILE A 170 4.33 -24.06 -3.68
CA ILE A 170 3.41 -23.79 -4.81
C ILE A 170 3.43 -24.95 -5.82
N SER A 171 4.61 -25.53 -6.08
CA SER A 171 4.75 -26.75 -6.90
C SER A 171 3.95 -27.94 -6.37
N SER A 172 3.95 -28.12 -5.05
CA SER A 172 3.20 -29.18 -4.35
C SER A 172 1.71 -28.94 -4.48
N GLN A 173 1.26 -27.70 -4.28
CA GLN A 173 -0.14 -27.27 -4.46
C GLN A 173 -0.64 -27.53 -5.88
N MET A 174 0.11 -27.13 -6.92
CA MET A 174 -0.27 -27.39 -8.31
C MET A 174 -0.42 -28.90 -8.60
N LYS A 175 0.47 -29.74 -8.06
CA LYS A 175 0.38 -31.21 -8.22
C LYS A 175 -0.86 -31.78 -7.51
N LYS A 176 -1.13 -31.34 -6.27
CA LYS A 176 -2.32 -31.74 -5.52
C LYS A 176 -3.60 -31.33 -6.24
N PHE A 177 -3.64 -30.10 -6.79
CA PHE A 177 -4.77 -29.62 -7.57
C PHE A 177 -5.00 -30.45 -8.83
N LYS A 178 -3.95 -30.73 -9.62
CA LYS A 178 -4.03 -31.60 -10.81
C LYS A 178 -4.58 -33.00 -10.47
N LYS A 179 -4.19 -33.58 -9.33
CA LYS A 179 -4.74 -34.87 -8.86
C LYS A 179 -6.20 -34.74 -8.45
N TRP A 180 -6.53 -33.72 -7.66
CA TRP A 180 -7.88 -33.47 -7.17
C TRP A 180 -8.88 -33.24 -8.32
N LYS A 181 -8.50 -32.47 -9.35
CA LYS A 181 -9.31 -32.16 -10.54
C LYS A 181 -9.67 -33.39 -11.38
N LYS A 182 -8.90 -34.48 -11.30
CA LYS A 182 -9.23 -35.75 -12.01
C LYS A 182 -10.40 -36.49 -11.37
N SER A 183 -10.59 -36.33 -10.06
CA SER A 183 -11.59 -37.05 -9.28
C SER A 183 -12.81 -36.21 -8.92
N ASN A 184 -12.74 -34.89 -9.12
CA ASN A 184 -13.78 -33.93 -8.75
C ASN A 184 -14.14 -33.10 -9.98
N LYS A 185 -15.44 -32.92 -10.21
CA LYS A 185 -15.95 -32.18 -11.37
C LYS A 185 -16.23 -30.71 -11.07
N GLU A 186 -16.40 -30.34 -9.80
CA GLU A 186 -16.83 -29.01 -9.38
C GLU A 186 -15.83 -28.39 -8.40
N THR A 187 -15.38 -27.17 -8.71
CA THR A 187 -14.46 -26.40 -7.84
C THR A 187 -15.18 -25.94 -6.57
N PRO A 188 -14.57 -26.05 -5.38
CA PRO A 188 -15.28 -25.74 -4.13
C PRO A 188 -15.50 -24.24 -3.96
N TYR A 189 -16.71 -23.82 -3.63
CA TYR A 189 -17.03 -22.41 -3.42
C TYR A 189 -16.76 -21.97 -1.98
N TYR A 190 -15.69 -21.21 -1.74
CA TYR A 190 -15.30 -20.79 -0.39
C TYR A 190 -15.90 -19.46 0.10
N ALA A 191 -16.54 -18.66 -0.75
CA ALA A 191 -16.92 -17.29 -0.37
C ALA A 191 -17.93 -17.18 0.80
N GLU A 192 -18.76 -18.22 0.96
CA GLU A 192 -19.75 -18.37 2.04
C GLU A 192 -19.27 -19.21 3.22
N LYS A 193 -18.05 -19.75 3.16
CA LYS A 193 -17.48 -20.58 4.21
C LYS A 193 -16.95 -19.72 5.37
N GLY A 194 -17.18 -20.19 6.59
CA GLY A 194 -16.71 -19.53 7.80
C GLY A 194 -15.30 -19.97 8.21
N PHE A 195 -14.74 -19.30 9.22
CA PHE A 195 -13.41 -19.55 9.80
C PHE A 195 -13.07 -21.04 9.97
N ASN A 196 -13.96 -21.81 10.61
CA ASN A 196 -13.69 -23.22 10.93
C ASN A 196 -13.55 -24.10 9.68
N GLU A 197 -14.30 -23.81 8.61
CA GLU A 197 -14.24 -24.57 7.36
C GLU A 197 -13.04 -24.16 6.50
N LEU A 198 -12.66 -22.88 6.55
CA LEU A 198 -11.57 -22.32 5.76
C LEU A 198 -10.18 -22.65 6.32
N LEU A 199 -10.07 -22.96 7.61
CA LEU A 199 -8.79 -23.22 8.29
C LEU A 199 -8.68 -24.65 8.86
N ASN A 200 -9.57 -25.56 8.47
CA ASN A 200 -9.44 -26.95 8.87
C ASN A 200 -8.26 -27.64 8.15
N GLU A 201 -7.98 -28.89 8.54
CA GLU A 201 -6.86 -29.66 7.96
C GLU A 201 -7.21 -30.33 6.61
N ASP A 202 -8.43 -30.12 6.11
CA ASP A 202 -8.81 -30.65 4.81
C ASP A 202 -7.99 -29.98 3.71
N TYR A 203 -7.84 -30.68 2.59
CA TYR A 203 -7.21 -30.07 1.43
C TYR A 203 -8.17 -29.08 0.76
N HIS A 204 -7.82 -27.79 0.75
CA HIS A 204 -8.52 -26.74 0.00
C HIS A 204 -7.90 -26.59 -1.41
N PRO A 205 -8.43 -27.26 -2.45
CA PRO A 205 -7.94 -27.11 -3.82
C PRO A 205 -8.00 -25.66 -4.33
N PHE A 206 -6.90 -25.23 -4.94
CA PHE A 206 -6.79 -23.93 -5.59
C PHE A 206 -6.17 -24.07 -6.98
N ASP A 207 -6.84 -23.53 -8.00
CA ASP A 207 -6.32 -23.47 -9.36
C ASP A 207 -5.47 -22.19 -9.55
N TYR A 208 -4.19 -22.30 -9.93
CA TYR A 208 -3.37 -21.12 -10.23
C TYR A 208 -3.58 -20.60 -11.66
N GLY A 209 -4.32 -21.34 -12.51
CA GLY A 209 -4.46 -21.02 -13.93
C GLY A 209 -3.21 -21.27 -14.77
N TYR A 210 -2.14 -21.80 -14.17
CA TYR A 210 -0.85 -21.98 -14.82
C TYR A 210 -0.70 -23.38 -15.44
N GLU A 211 -0.45 -23.42 -16.74
CA GLU A 211 -0.24 -24.66 -17.52
C GLU A 211 1.20 -24.82 -18.03
N GLY A 212 2.07 -23.82 -17.81
CA GLY A 212 3.46 -23.84 -18.27
C GLY A 212 4.41 -24.72 -17.45
N GLU A 213 5.68 -24.74 -17.88
CA GLU A 213 6.76 -25.51 -17.25
C GLU A 213 7.38 -24.79 -16.03
N ASP A 214 8.30 -25.44 -15.33
CA ASP A 214 9.09 -24.79 -14.29
C ASP A 214 10.10 -23.78 -14.86
N THR A 215 10.01 -22.53 -14.41
CA THR A 215 10.89 -21.44 -14.86
C THR A 215 12.07 -21.18 -13.93
N LYS A 216 12.32 -22.04 -12.93
CA LYS A 216 13.43 -21.91 -11.97
C LYS A 216 14.82 -21.72 -12.60
N ASP A 217 15.05 -22.30 -13.78
CA ASP A 217 16.35 -22.28 -14.48
C ASP A 217 16.46 -21.06 -15.43
N THR A 218 15.40 -20.24 -15.53
CA THR A 218 15.39 -19.01 -16.33
C THR A 218 15.97 -17.86 -15.49
N ASP A 219 16.89 -17.09 -16.06
CA ASP A 219 17.39 -15.87 -15.42
C ASP A 219 16.25 -14.92 -15.00
N ASP A 220 16.36 -14.32 -13.81
CA ASP A 220 15.31 -13.45 -13.26
C ASP A 220 15.07 -12.22 -14.16
N VAL A 221 16.12 -11.61 -14.70
CA VAL A 221 15.99 -10.42 -15.56
C VAL A 221 15.30 -10.79 -16.86
N ALA A 222 15.71 -11.87 -17.51
CA ALA A 222 15.05 -12.37 -18.72
C ALA A 222 13.56 -12.66 -18.47
N TYR A 223 13.25 -13.44 -17.43
CA TYR A 223 11.88 -13.84 -17.11
C TYR A 223 10.97 -12.63 -16.84
N TYR A 224 11.41 -11.70 -15.98
CA TYR A 224 10.56 -10.55 -15.63
C TYR A 224 10.47 -9.53 -16.76
N SER A 225 11.48 -9.42 -17.63
CA SER A 225 11.40 -8.61 -18.85
C SER A 225 10.38 -9.18 -19.84
N ASP A 226 10.35 -10.50 -20.02
CA ASP A 226 9.34 -11.17 -20.84
C ASP A 226 7.95 -11.01 -20.22
N LEU A 227 7.83 -11.18 -18.90
CA LEU A 227 6.58 -11.06 -18.16
C LEU A 227 5.90 -9.69 -18.35
N ILE A 228 6.64 -8.58 -18.23
CA ILE A 228 6.01 -7.25 -18.33
C ILE A 228 5.51 -6.93 -19.74
N ASN A 229 6.06 -7.63 -20.75
CA ASN A 229 5.69 -7.54 -22.16
C ASN A 229 4.72 -8.65 -22.59
N SER A 230 4.43 -9.61 -21.71
CA SER A 230 3.50 -10.71 -21.97
C SER A 230 2.07 -10.21 -22.13
N ARG A 231 1.20 -11.01 -22.75
CA ARG A 231 -0.23 -10.65 -22.82
C ARG A 231 -0.89 -10.77 -21.46
N MET A 232 -1.92 -9.97 -21.21
CA MET A 232 -2.68 -10.00 -19.95
C MET A 232 -3.48 -11.31 -19.77
N ASP A 233 -3.77 -12.03 -20.86
CA ASP A 233 -4.43 -13.34 -20.86
C ASP A 233 -3.45 -14.54 -20.79
N GLU A 234 -2.14 -14.27 -20.66
CA GLU A 234 -1.12 -15.28 -20.36
C GLU A 234 -0.88 -15.36 -18.85
N VAL A 235 -0.87 -16.58 -18.32
CA VAL A 235 -0.69 -16.82 -16.87
C VAL A 235 0.79 -17.01 -16.55
N PRO A 236 1.38 -16.16 -15.71
CA PRO A 236 2.78 -16.30 -15.28
C PRO A 236 2.99 -17.50 -14.37
N ASP A 237 4.25 -17.90 -14.21
CA ASP A 237 4.62 -18.94 -13.24
C ASP A 237 4.33 -18.46 -11.80
N PRO A 238 3.39 -19.10 -11.06
CA PRO A 238 3.01 -18.67 -9.72
C PRO A 238 4.15 -18.82 -8.69
N ARG A 239 5.16 -19.65 -8.97
CA ARG A 239 6.37 -19.78 -8.13
C ARG A 239 7.22 -18.50 -8.11
N ARG A 240 6.98 -17.62 -9.09
CA ARG A 240 7.69 -16.34 -9.28
C ARG A 240 6.80 -15.11 -9.12
N ARG A 241 5.62 -15.26 -8.49
CA ARG A 241 4.69 -14.13 -8.29
C ARG A 241 5.34 -12.97 -7.57
N ARG A 242 4.98 -11.76 -7.99
CA ARG A 242 5.50 -10.51 -7.42
C ARG A 242 4.60 -10.00 -6.30
N LEU A 243 5.14 -9.15 -5.43
CA LEU A 243 4.42 -8.47 -4.36
C LEU A 243 4.62 -6.96 -4.47
N PHE A 244 3.53 -6.21 -4.52
CA PHE A 244 3.52 -4.75 -4.63
C PHE A 244 2.93 -4.09 -3.39
N SER A 245 3.46 -2.91 -3.04
CA SER A 245 2.91 -2.08 -1.95
C SER A 245 2.35 -0.78 -2.49
N PHE A 246 1.10 -0.50 -2.14
CA PHE A 246 0.38 0.70 -2.50
C PHE A 246 0.03 1.49 -1.24
N ILE A 247 0.80 2.54 -0.96
CA ILE A 247 0.67 3.34 0.27
C ILE A 247 0.36 4.80 -0.03
N LEU A 248 -0.34 5.44 0.91
CA LEU A 248 -0.54 6.88 0.92
C LEU A 248 0.58 7.52 1.75
N PHE A 249 1.21 8.57 1.22
CA PHE A 249 2.28 9.29 1.91
C PHE A 249 1.92 10.78 2.08
N ASN A 250 2.28 11.33 3.24
CA ASN A 250 2.24 12.77 3.49
C ASN A 250 3.60 13.32 3.93
N SER A 251 3.88 13.36 5.23
CA SER A 251 5.08 14.02 5.79
C SER A 251 5.91 13.11 6.70
N GLU A 252 5.48 11.87 6.89
CA GLU A 252 6.02 10.94 7.88
C GLU A 252 7.28 10.23 7.36
N PHE A 253 8.31 11.01 7.05
CA PHE A 253 9.55 10.53 6.46
C PHE A 253 10.24 9.43 7.28
N ASP A 254 10.29 9.56 8.60
CA ASP A 254 10.89 8.55 9.48
C ASP A 254 10.20 7.20 9.38
N LEU A 255 8.88 7.22 9.23
CA LEU A 255 8.07 6.02 9.07
C LEU A 255 8.23 5.43 7.65
N LEU A 256 8.34 6.27 6.62
CA LEU A 256 8.65 5.82 5.26
C LEU A 256 10.04 5.18 5.19
N ASP A 257 11.03 5.74 5.88
CA ASP A 257 12.36 5.15 5.98
C ASP A 257 12.33 3.76 6.62
N VAL A 258 11.56 3.60 7.71
CA VAL A 258 11.31 2.29 8.35
C VAL A 258 10.62 1.33 7.39
N TYR A 259 9.54 1.78 6.74
CA TYR A 259 8.76 0.98 5.79
C TYR A 259 9.58 0.46 4.61
N LEU A 260 10.33 1.35 3.95
CA LEU A 260 11.16 1.00 2.80
C LEU A 260 12.29 0.06 3.20
N SER A 261 12.96 0.32 4.33
CA SER A 261 14.05 -0.53 4.83
C SER A 261 13.56 -1.92 5.21
N GLU A 262 12.44 -2.00 5.92
CA GLU A 262 11.86 -3.25 6.41
C GLU A 262 11.43 -4.16 5.25
N PHE A 263 10.94 -3.61 4.14
CA PHE A 263 10.35 -4.44 3.09
C PHE A 263 11.12 -4.50 1.78
N TYR A 264 12.25 -3.81 1.65
CA TYR A 264 13.00 -3.74 0.39
C TYR A 264 13.35 -5.11 -0.18
N GLU A 265 13.73 -6.10 0.63
CA GLU A 265 14.06 -7.45 0.15
C GLU A 265 12.83 -8.27 -0.28
N ILE A 266 11.63 -7.92 0.19
CA ILE A 266 10.42 -8.73 0.02
C ILE A 266 9.53 -8.15 -1.09
N ILE A 267 9.39 -6.83 -1.14
CA ILE A 267 8.53 -6.13 -2.10
C ILE A 267 9.28 -5.88 -3.41
N ASP A 268 8.58 -6.08 -4.52
CA ASP A 268 9.13 -5.86 -5.85
C ASP A 268 9.01 -4.37 -6.26
N TYR A 269 7.87 -3.72 -5.97
CA TYR A 269 7.69 -2.28 -6.18
C TYR A 269 6.85 -1.61 -5.09
N PHE A 270 7.24 -0.38 -4.78
CA PHE A 270 6.51 0.54 -3.89
C PHE A 270 5.87 1.64 -4.74
N VAL A 271 4.55 1.66 -4.83
CA VAL A 271 3.81 2.77 -5.42
C VAL A 271 3.40 3.70 -4.29
N ILE A 272 3.99 4.88 -4.29
CA ILE A 272 3.82 5.86 -3.22
C ILE A 272 2.94 6.97 -3.75
N TYR A 273 1.68 6.93 -3.31
CA TYR A 273 0.71 7.96 -3.61
C TYR A 273 1.02 9.21 -2.80
N GLU A 274 0.97 10.35 -3.47
CA GLU A 274 1.06 11.66 -2.85
C GLU A 274 0.07 12.61 -3.52
N SER A 275 -0.48 13.57 -2.76
CA SER A 275 -1.34 14.62 -3.32
C SER A 275 -0.68 15.99 -3.20
N ASN A 276 -0.97 16.92 -4.10
CA ASN A 276 -0.63 18.34 -3.96
C ASN A 276 -1.57 19.10 -3.01
N SER A 277 -2.51 18.39 -2.37
CA SER A 277 -3.39 18.91 -1.31
C SER A 277 -3.55 17.91 -0.16
N THR A 278 -3.86 18.42 1.04
CA THR A 278 -4.26 17.62 2.20
C THR A 278 -5.69 17.13 2.03
N PHE A 279 -6.11 16.13 2.84
CA PHE A 279 -7.53 15.75 2.86
C PHE A 279 -8.42 16.86 3.42
N SER A 280 -7.90 17.75 4.27
CA SER A 280 -8.59 18.98 4.68
C SER A 280 -8.77 20.01 3.54
N GLY A 281 -8.10 19.82 2.40
CA GLY A 281 -8.22 20.65 1.19
C GLY A 281 -7.20 21.79 1.09
N GLN A 282 -6.19 21.81 1.97
CA GLN A 282 -5.11 22.78 1.93
C GLN A 282 -4.07 22.36 0.89
N SER A 283 -3.60 23.30 0.07
CA SER A 283 -2.50 23.02 -0.86
C SER A 283 -1.22 22.67 -0.08
N LYS A 284 -0.43 21.72 -0.60
CA LYS A 284 0.82 21.28 0.03
C LYS A 284 1.90 20.98 -1.01
N PRO A 285 3.19 20.97 -0.61
CA PRO A 285 4.27 20.44 -1.44
C PRO A 285 4.13 18.94 -1.72
N LEU A 286 4.80 18.49 -2.79
CA LEU A 286 5.07 17.08 -3.01
C LEU A 286 6.33 16.66 -2.25
N TYR A 287 6.18 16.33 -0.97
CA TYR A 287 7.25 15.91 -0.07
C TYR A 287 8.04 14.72 -0.61
N PHE A 288 7.38 13.59 -0.94
CA PHE A 288 8.09 12.39 -1.41
C PHE A 288 8.70 12.62 -2.78
N THR A 289 7.90 13.09 -3.74
CA THR A 289 8.33 13.22 -5.13
C THR A 289 9.51 14.19 -5.26
N ARG A 290 9.48 15.31 -4.54
CA ARG A 290 10.60 16.27 -4.53
C ARG A 290 11.81 15.69 -3.83
N THR A 291 11.65 14.99 -2.70
CA THR A 291 12.78 14.31 -2.03
C THR A 291 13.48 13.31 -2.95
N LEU A 292 12.72 12.50 -3.68
CA LEU A 292 13.23 11.52 -4.66
C LEU A 292 14.00 12.19 -5.82
N LEU A 293 13.61 13.40 -6.24
CA LEU A 293 14.22 14.09 -7.38
C LEU A 293 15.38 15.04 -7.01
N GLU A 294 15.33 15.62 -5.80
CA GLU A 294 16.23 16.68 -5.32
C GLU A 294 17.35 16.18 -4.40
N THR A 295 17.18 15.00 -3.77
CA THR A 295 18.09 14.52 -2.71
C THR A 295 18.58 13.09 -2.95
N ASP A 296 19.53 12.67 -2.13
CA ASP A 296 20.11 11.33 -2.09
C ASP A 296 19.44 10.40 -1.06
N ARG A 297 18.44 10.87 -0.29
CA ARG A 297 17.78 10.09 0.81
C ARG A 297 17.35 8.68 0.39
N TYR A 298 16.85 8.53 -0.84
CA TYR A 298 16.29 7.27 -1.35
C TYR A 298 17.13 6.60 -2.45
N ASP A 299 18.39 6.99 -2.62
CA ASP A 299 19.23 6.46 -3.70
C ASP A 299 19.44 4.93 -3.63
N LYS A 300 19.44 4.34 -2.43
CA LYS A 300 19.57 2.89 -2.21
C LYS A 300 18.28 2.10 -2.46
N TYR A 301 17.15 2.77 -2.59
CA TYR A 301 15.82 2.15 -2.74
C TYR A 301 15.21 2.42 -4.10
N LYS A 302 15.74 3.42 -4.83
CA LYS A 302 15.09 4.02 -5.98
C LYS A 302 14.73 2.98 -7.04
N ASP A 303 15.50 1.92 -7.22
CA ASP A 303 15.24 0.86 -8.19
C ASP A 303 13.88 0.15 -8.03
N LYS A 304 13.15 0.40 -6.94
CA LYS A 304 11.79 -0.12 -6.69
C LYS A 304 10.72 0.95 -6.42
N LEU A 305 11.09 2.23 -6.38
CA LEU A 305 10.17 3.31 -5.99
C LEU A 305 9.46 3.91 -7.19
N ILE A 306 8.13 3.95 -7.15
CA ILE A 306 7.26 4.57 -8.16
C ILE A 306 6.48 5.72 -7.51
N PRO A 307 6.87 7.00 -7.71
CA PRO A 307 6.08 8.14 -7.27
C PRO A 307 4.76 8.19 -8.04
N LEU A 308 3.66 8.41 -7.32
CA LEU A 308 2.33 8.62 -7.87
C LEU A 308 1.72 9.93 -7.31
N PRO A 309 2.25 11.10 -7.71
CA PRO A 309 1.66 12.37 -7.33
C PRO A 309 0.37 12.62 -8.13
N MET A 310 -0.69 13.00 -7.44
CA MET A 310 -2.01 13.19 -8.02
C MET A 310 -2.64 14.50 -7.57
N GLU A 311 -3.52 15.03 -8.42
CA GLU A 311 -4.43 16.09 -8.06
C GLU A 311 -5.78 15.48 -7.68
N ILE A 312 -6.25 15.72 -6.45
CA ILE A 312 -7.61 15.36 -6.05
C ILE A 312 -8.44 16.63 -5.92
N ILE A 313 -9.18 16.92 -6.98
CA ILE A 313 -10.16 18.00 -7.00
C ILE A 313 -11.54 17.40 -6.74
N VAL A 314 -11.88 17.22 -5.46
CA VAL A 314 -13.26 16.95 -5.05
C VAL A 314 -13.67 17.91 -3.95
N ASN A 315 -14.86 18.49 -4.11
CA ASN A 315 -15.46 19.43 -3.17
C ASN A 315 -16.90 19.01 -2.86
N GLU A 316 -17.04 17.79 -2.35
CA GLU A 316 -18.31 17.18 -2.01
C GLU A 316 -18.36 16.92 -0.51
N ASN A 317 -19.53 17.07 0.10
CA ASN A 317 -19.77 16.64 1.47
C ASN A 317 -20.70 15.43 1.43
N ASN A 318 -20.22 14.29 1.90
CA ASN A 318 -20.97 13.03 1.93
C ASN A 318 -21.72 12.80 3.26
N GLY A 319 -21.94 13.88 4.03
CA GLY A 319 -22.51 13.81 5.38
C GLY A 319 -21.47 13.61 6.49
N ARG A 320 -20.23 13.21 6.14
CA ARG A 320 -19.09 13.10 7.08
C ARG A 320 -18.02 14.17 6.85
N GLY A 321 -18.35 15.23 6.10
CA GLY A 321 -17.45 16.33 5.76
C GLY A 321 -16.80 16.18 4.38
N PHE A 322 -15.97 17.16 4.02
CA PHE A 322 -15.36 17.26 2.68
C PHE A 322 -14.10 16.42 2.48
N ALA A 323 -13.56 15.87 3.57
CA ALA A 323 -12.26 15.20 3.54
C ALA A 323 -12.36 13.71 3.20
N MET A 324 -13.40 13.01 3.68
CA MET A 324 -13.62 11.59 3.38
C MET A 324 -13.74 11.33 1.86
N PRO A 325 -14.47 12.15 1.08
CA PRO A 325 -14.47 12.05 -0.38
C PRO A 325 -13.07 12.07 -1.02
N ARG A 326 -12.17 12.93 -0.53
CA ARG A 326 -10.79 13.00 -1.04
C ARG A 326 -10.01 11.74 -0.73
N GLU A 327 -10.18 11.20 0.48
CA GLU A 327 -9.54 9.97 0.90
C GLU A 327 -10.03 8.76 0.08
N HIS A 328 -11.34 8.62 -0.11
CA HIS A 328 -11.91 7.53 -0.92
C HIS A 328 -11.37 7.55 -2.35
N LEU A 329 -11.32 8.73 -2.98
CA LEU A 329 -10.76 8.88 -4.32
C LEU A 329 -9.25 8.59 -4.37
N ALA A 330 -8.48 9.00 -3.36
CA ALA A 330 -7.05 8.65 -3.26
C ALA A 330 -6.84 7.14 -3.24
N ARG A 331 -7.61 6.42 -2.39
CA ARG A 331 -7.54 4.96 -2.27
C ARG A 331 -7.98 4.24 -3.55
N ARG A 332 -9.01 4.76 -4.22
CA ARG A 332 -9.44 4.26 -5.53
C ARG A 332 -8.33 4.39 -6.58
N LYS A 333 -7.74 5.59 -6.67
CA LYS A 333 -6.69 5.94 -7.64
C LYS A 333 -5.39 5.20 -7.42
N VAL A 334 -4.92 5.07 -6.17
CA VAL A 334 -3.64 4.41 -5.89
C VAL A 334 -3.65 2.94 -6.31
N ILE A 335 -4.77 2.23 -6.11
CA ILE A 335 -4.88 0.83 -6.54
C ILE A 335 -4.92 0.74 -8.07
N GLU A 336 -5.81 1.50 -8.71
CA GLU A 336 -5.94 1.51 -10.18
C GLU A 336 -4.61 1.84 -10.88
N MET A 337 -4.00 2.98 -10.52
CA MET A 337 -2.78 3.45 -11.16
C MET A 337 -1.56 2.64 -10.71
N GLY A 338 -1.55 2.14 -9.47
CA GLY A 338 -0.49 1.29 -8.97
C GLY A 338 -0.37 -0.02 -9.76
N LEU A 339 -1.49 -0.71 -9.99
CA LEU A 339 -1.53 -1.95 -10.78
C LEU A 339 -1.01 -1.76 -12.21
N ARG A 340 -1.34 -0.61 -12.83
CA ARG A 340 -0.83 -0.24 -14.16
C ARG A 340 0.67 0.04 -14.13
N SER A 341 1.12 0.83 -13.17
CA SER A 341 2.52 1.28 -13.06
C SER A 341 3.49 0.12 -12.88
N VAL A 342 3.06 -0.96 -12.22
CA VAL A 342 3.88 -2.16 -11.97
C VAL A 342 3.69 -3.25 -13.02
N HIS A 343 2.89 -2.99 -14.06
CA HIS A 343 2.52 -3.98 -15.08
C HIS A 343 2.00 -5.28 -14.45
N ALA A 344 1.04 -5.19 -13.52
CA ALA A 344 0.53 -6.35 -12.79
C ALA A 344 0.01 -7.45 -13.74
N ARG A 345 0.21 -8.71 -13.36
CA ARG A 345 -0.21 -9.92 -14.08
C ARG A 345 -0.90 -10.90 -13.14
N HIS A 346 -1.64 -11.86 -13.71
CA HIS A 346 -2.41 -12.82 -12.92
C HIS A 346 -1.55 -13.49 -11.85
N GLY A 347 -2.05 -13.56 -10.61
CA GLY A 347 -1.36 -14.21 -9.50
C GLY A 347 -0.34 -13.33 -8.78
N ASP A 348 0.03 -12.15 -9.31
CA ASP A 348 0.74 -11.15 -8.53
C ASP A 348 -0.08 -10.72 -7.33
N ILE A 349 0.61 -10.32 -6.26
CA ILE A 349 0.00 -9.88 -5.02
C ILE A 349 0.23 -8.37 -4.89
N PHE A 350 -0.77 -7.65 -4.41
CA PHE A 350 -0.60 -6.28 -3.96
C PHE A 350 -1.19 -6.12 -2.57
N MET A 351 -0.63 -5.19 -1.81
CA MET A 351 -1.20 -4.77 -0.54
C MET A 351 -1.52 -3.29 -0.54
N HIS A 352 -2.58 -2.93 0.16
CA HIS A 352 -2.98 -1.56 0.39
C HIS A 352 -3.24 -1.33 1.87
N GLY A 353 -2.67 -0.25 2.38
CA GLY A 353 -2.85 0.25 3.73
C GLY A 353 -2.29 1.67 3.82
N ASP A 354 -2.51 2.29 4.97
CA ASP A 354 -1.81 3.52 5.31
C ASP A 354 -0.34 3.21 5.62
N LEU A 355 0.53 4.22 5.57
CA LEU A 355 1.97 4.04 5.80
C LEU A 355 2.29 3.46 7.19
N ASP A 356 1.45 3.78 8.17
CA ASP A 356 1.52 3.30 9.55
C ASP A 356 0.93 1.90 9.76
N GLU A 357 0.37 1.28 8.73
CA GLU A 357 -0.14 -0.10 8.77
C GLU A 357 0.90 -1.04 8.17
N MET A 358 1.90 -1.41 8.98
CA MET A 358 3.03 -2.21 8.54
C MET A 358 2.80 -3.70 8.79
N PRO A 359 2.72 -4.54 7.75
CA PRO A 359 2.67 -5.98 7.94
C PRO A 359 4.00 -6.49 8.47
N LYS A 360 4.02 -7.62 9.16
CA LYS A 360 5.28 -8.21 9.59
C LYS A 360 5.99 -8.90 8.44
N ALA A 361 7.30 -8.68 8.31
CA ALA A 361 8.12 -9.20 7.22
C ALA A 361 7.96 -10.72 7.03
N HIS A 362 7.98 -11.48 8.13
CA HIS A 362 7.82 -12.93 8.12
C HIS A 362 6.43 -13.42 7.67
N ILE A 363 5.39 -12.58 7.75
CA ILE A 363 4.05 -12.91 7.23
C ILE A 363 4.01 -12.71 5.71
N ILE A 364 4.40 -11.54 5.22
CA ILE A 364 4.32 -11.22 3.80
C ILE A 364 5.29 -12.04 2.94
N SER A 365 6.47 -12.40 3.49
CA SER A 365 7.41 -13.29 2.80
C SER A 365 6.80 -14.68 2.58
N ARG A 366 6.16 -15.26 3.60
CA ARG A 366 5.45 -16.54 3.48
C ARG A 366 4.27 -16.47 2.52
N LEU A 367 3.48 -15.39 2.56
CA LEU A 367 2.39 -15.18 1.60
C LEU A 367 2.92 -15.08 0.15
N LYS A 368 4.07 -14.44 -0.07
CA LYS A 368 4.72 -14.35 -1.39
C LYS A 368 5.28 -15.70 -1.85
N LYS A 369 6.01 -16.43 -0.99
CA LYS A 369 6.80 -17.60 -1.38
C LYS A 369 6.06 -18.94 -1.28
N CYS A 370 5.08 -19.07 -0.39
CA CYS A 370 4.39 -20.33 -0.09
C CYS A 370 2.93 -20.33 -0.54
N GLY A 371 2.42 -21.50 -0.92
CA GLY A 371 1.00 -21.71 -1.23
C GLY A 371 0.22 -22.39 -0.11
N GLY A 372 -1.07 -22.63 -0.36
CA GLY A 372 -2.01 -23.26 0.58
C GLY A 372 -2.82 -22.27 1.41
N TRP A 373 -2.79 -20.97 1.07
CA TRP A 373 -3.59 -19.93 1.72
C TRP A 373 -4.52 -19.20 0.74
N GLU A 374 -4.32 -19.37 -0.57
CA GLU A 374 -4.96 -18.58 -1.62
C GLU A 374 -6.48 -18.78 -1.68
N HIS A 375 -6.98 -19.93 -1.20
CA HIS A 375 -8.40 -20.22 -1.08
C HIS A 375 -9.13 -19.24 -0.14
N LEU A 376 -8.42 -18.63 0.81
CA LEU A 376 -8.96 -17.64 1.74
C LEU A 376 -9.33 -16.32 1.04
N GLN A 377 -8.75 -16.05 -0.14
CA GLN A 377 -8.88 -14.76 -0.82
C GLN A 377 -9.53 -14.87 -2.20
N MET A 378 -9.36 -15.98 -2.92
CA MET A 378 -9.86 -16.16 -4.30
C MET A 378 -10.61 -17.48 -4.52
N GLY A 379 -11.05 -18.13 -3.44
CA GLY A 379 -12.28 -18.92 -3.35
C GLY A 379 -12.52 -20.16 -4.21
N ILE A 380 -11.75 -20.36 -5.28
CA ILE A 380 -11.74 -21.47 -6.25
C ILE A 380 -10.45 -21.48 -7.10
N GLY A 381 -9.79 -20.32 -7.24
CA GLY A 381 -8.68 -20.13 -8.20
C GLY A 381 -9.11 -19.96 -9.66
N GLY A 382 -8.16 -20.09 -10.58
CA GLY A 382 -8.31 -20.11 -12.04
C GLY A 382 -7.73 -18.86 -12.70
N GLY A 383 -7.22 -19.02 -13.93
CA GLY A 383 -6.61 -17.95 -14.71
C GLY A 383 -7.51 -17.41 -15.83
N PRO A 384 -7.14 -16.27 -16.44
CA PRO A 384 -7.72 -15.83 -17.71
C PRO A 384 -7.61 -16.93 -18.77
N LYS A 385 -8.58 -16.96 -19.68
CA LYS A 385 -8.50 -17.77 -20.89
C LYS A 385 -7.94 -16.91 -22.02
N SER A 386 -7.07 -17.50 -22.83
CA SER A 386 -6.51 -16.85 -24.01
C SER A 386 -7.59 -16.47 -25.03
N PHE A 387 -7.67 -15.19 -25.40
CA PHE A 387 -8.49 -14.71 -26.51
C PHE A 387 -7.97 -15.20 -27.87
N LYS A 388 -6.66 -15.49 -27.95
CA LYS A 388 -5.99 -16.00 -29.16
C LYS A 388 -6.32 -17.46 -29.44
N GLU A 389 -6.40 -18.29 -28.41
CA GLU A 389 -6.51 -19.75 -28.56
C GLU A 389 -7.92 -20.29 -28.31
N LYS A 390 -8.76 -19.54 -27.59
CA LYS A 390 -10.09 -19.97 -27.19
C LYS A 390 -11.12 -18.93 -27.63
N ASN A 391 -12.31 -19.38 -28.01
CA ASN A 391 -13.43 -18.49 -28.31
C ASN A 391 -14.05 -17.98 -26.99
N VAL A 392 -13.48 -16.89 -26.46
CA VAL A 392 -13.81 -16.27 -25.17
C VAL A 392 -14.19 -14.83 -25.41
N ASP A 393 -15.30 -14.38 -24.83
CA ASP A 393 -15.74 -12.99 -24.93
C ASP A 393 -15.32 -12.18 -23.69
N SER A 394 -15.20 -10.87 -23.88
CA SER A 394 -15.13 -9.88 -22.79
C SER A 394 -16.46 -9.15 -22.66
N TYR A 395 -17.01 -9.04 -21.45
CA TYR A 395 -18.24 -8.26 -21.22
C TYR A 395 -18.01 -6.74 -21.32
N PHE A 396 -16.76 -6.28 -21.44
CA PHE A 396 -16.46 -4.89 -21.80
C PHE A 396 -16.76 -4.59 -23.26
N VAL A 397 -16.68 -5.61 -24.12
CA VAL A 397 -16.91 -5.48 -25.56
C VAL A 397 -18.29 -6.01 -25.93
N ASN A 398 -18.63 -7.22 -25.48
CA ASN A 398 -19.89 -7.87 -25.78
C ASN A 398 -20.91 -7.60 -24.66
N GLN A 399 -21.71 -6.54 -24.81
CA GLN A 399 -22.77 -6.17 -23.86
C GLN A 399 -23.84 -7.26 -23.69
N LYS A 400 -23.96 -8.20 -24.65
CA LYS A 400 -24.92 -9.32 -24.57
C LYS A 400 -24.54 -10.38 -23.55
N LEU A 401 -23.30 -10.35 -23.03
CA LEU A 401 -22.89 -11.24 -21.94
C LEU A 401 -23.62 -10.97 -20.62
N GLY A 402 -24.32 -9.84 -20.50
CA GLY A 402 -25.24 -9.59 -19.40
C GLY A 402 -24.58 -9.40 -18.04
N ALA A 403 -23.32 -8.95 -17.99
CA ALA A 403 -22.66 -8.59 -16.73
C ALA A 403 -23.40 -7.42 -16.07
N THR A 404 -24.16 -7.71 -15.01
CA THR A 404 -24.89 -6.71 -14.23
C THR A 404 -23.94 -5.93 -13.34
N VAL A 405 -24.45 -4.82 -12.78
CA VAL A 405 -23.73 -4.03 -11.78
C VAL A 405 -24.57 -3.91 -10.52
N THR A 406 -23.92 -3.83 -9.36
CA THR A 406 -24.54 -3.51 -8.07
C THR A 406 -25.05 -2.07 -8.04
N ASN A 407 -25.76 -1.70 -6.97
CA ASN A 407 -26.17 -0.31 -6.72
C ASN A 407 -24.98 0.67 -6.60
N SER A 408 -23.78 0.17 -6.27
CA SER A 408 -22.54 0.95 -6.24
C SER A 408 -21.83 1.02 -7.60
N GLY A 409 -22.38 0.39 -8.64
CA GLY A 409 -21.78 0.32 -9.97
C GLY A 409 -20.69 -0.76 -10.12
N GLU A 410 -20.45 -1.59 -9.12
CA GLU A 410 -19.47 -2.68 -9.26
C GLU A 410 -20.03 -3.80 -10.12
N TYR A 411 -19.21 -4.36 -11.01
CA TYR A 411 -19.63 -5.53 -11.79
C TYR A 411 -19.98 -6.68 -10.84
N ASP A 412 -21.23 -7.15 -10.93
CA ASP A 412 -21.74 -8.27 -10.16
C ASP A 412 -21.36 -9.58 -10.87
N VAL A 413 -20.05 -9.80 -10.93
CA VAL A 413 -19.42 -10.96 -11.53
C VAL A 413 -18.74 -11.71 -10.41
N ASP A 414 -19.07 -12.99 -10.28
CA ASP A 414 -18.51 -13.82 -9.22
C ASP A 414 -17.07 -14.20 -9.53
N TYR A 415 -16.14 -13.27 -9.28
CA TYR A 415 -14.70 -13.54 -9.27
C TYR A 415 -14.26 -14.39 -8.07
N HIS A 416 -15.23 -14.91 -7.28
CA HIS A 416 -15.09 -15.92 -6.25
C HIS A 416 -13.95 -15.70 -5.25
N SER A 417 -13.94 -14.60 -4.49
CA SER A 417 -14.18 -14.55 -3.04
C SER A 417 -13.85 -13.14 -2.51
N LYS A 418 -13.78 -12.94 -1.20
CA LYS A 418 -13.73 -11.59 -0.59
C LYS A 418 -12.58 -10.76 -1.13
N LEU A 419 -12.83 -9.46 -1.27
CA LEU A 419 -11.93 -8.51 -1.95
C LEU A 419 -10.48 -8.53 -1.42
N SER A 420 -10.26 -8.83 -0.14
CA SER A 420 -8.94 -8.87 0.47
C SER A 420 -8.91 -9.75 1.73
N LEU A 421 -7.70 -10.15 2.13
CA LEU A 421 -7.41 -10.73 3.44
C LEU A 421 -6.81 -9.65 4.35
N GLY A 422 -7.32 -9.51 5.57
CA GLY A 422 -6.89 -8.49 6.53
C GLY A 422 -5.83 -9.03 7.49
N LEU A 423 -4.82 -8.21 7.77
CA LEU A 423 -3.82 -8.49 8.80
C LEU A 423 -4.27 -7.85 10.11
N LEU A 424 -4.40 -8.63 11.19
CA LEU A 424 -4.78 -8.08 12.47
C LEU A 424 -3.57 -7.44 13.15
N SER A 425 -3.56 -6.11 13.20
CA SER A 425 -2.54 -5.31 13.85
C SER A 425 -2.86 -5.04 15.30
N TRP A 426 -1.80 -5.05 16.10
CA TRP A 426 -1.81 -4.34 17.37
C TRP A 426 -1.73 -2.84 17.10
N SER A 427 -2.68 -2.10 17.68
CA SER A 427 -2.76 -0.65 17.53
C SER A 427 -1.87 0.02 18.57
N PHE A 428 -0.72 0.49 18.11
CA PHE A 428 0.24 1.26 18.90
C PHE A 428 0.02 2.74 18.66
N GLU A 429 0.19 3.53 19.71
CA GLU A 429 0.12 4.98 19.64
C GLU A 429 1.46 5.58 20.06
N TYR A 430 2.05 6.39 19.18
CA TYR A 430 3.25 7.23 19.35
C TYR A 430 4.56 6.59 19.84
N SER A 431 4.53 5.38 20.39
CA SER A 431 5.65 4.49 20.71
C SER A 431 5.15 3.05 20.85
N PHE A 432 6.05 2.08 20.83
CA PHE A 432 5.72 0.67 21.05
C PHE A 432 5.40 0.33 22.50
N ASN A 433 5.45 1.31 23.42
CA ASN A 433 5.29 1.07 24.85
C ASN A 433 3.84 0.89 25.31
N ILE A 434 2.87 1.08 24.40
CA ILE A 434 1.45 1.00 24.72
C ILE A 434 0.66 0.39 23.58
N VAL A 435 -0.47 -0.23 23.90
CA VAL A 435 -1.35 -0.87 22.93
C VAL A 435 -2.82 -0.66 23.28
N GLU A 436 -3.69 -0.59 22.28
CA GLU A 436 -5.12 -0.34 22.50
C GLU A 436 -5.85 -1.43 23.30
N ASP A 437 -5.44 -2.69 23.10
CA ASP A 437 -5.88 -3.88 23.81
C ASP A 437 -4.64 -4.79 23.88
N LYS A 438 -4.36 -5.41 25.02
CA LYS A 438 -3.21 -6.32 25.22
C LYS A 438 -3.50 -7.78 24.87
N ASN A 439 -4.76 -8.13 24.63
CA ASN A 439 -5.20 -9.50 24.40
C ASN A 439 -5.35 -9.83 22.91
N VAL A 440 -5.79 -8.86 22.10
CA VAL A 440 -5.99 -9.06 20.66
C VAL A 440 -5.69 -7.78 19.89
N GLY A 441 -5.13 -7.92 18.69
CA GLY A 441 -5.05 -6.81 17.75
C GLY A 441 -6.46 -6.33 17.36
N THR A 442 -6.62 -5.03 17.15
CA THR A 442 -7.92 -4.37 16.98
C THR A 442 -8.13 -3.81 15.57
N VAL A 443 -7.07 -3.76 14.76
CA VAL A 443 -7.04 -3.08 13.47
C VAL A 443 -6.75 -4.10 12.37
N PRO A 444 -7.71 -4.44 11.49
CA PRO A 444 -7.54 -5.49 10.49
C PRO A 444 -6.98 -4.97 9.15
N HIS A 445 -5.84 -4.28 9.21
CA HIS A 445 -5.08 -3.72 8.08
C HIS A 445 -3.56 -3.94 8.25
N PRO A 446 -2.72 -3.82 7.20
CA PRO A 446 -3.10 -3.59 5.82
C PRO A 446 -3.83 -4.79 5.23
N ASN A 447 -4.33 -4.61 4.02
CA ASN A 447 -5.04 -5.61 3.27
C ASN A 447 -4.16 -6.18 2.16
N ILE A 448 -4.22 -7.50 1.96
CA ILE A 448 -3.52 -8.17 0.87
C ILE A 448 -4.50 -8.74 -0.16
N VAL A 449 -4.11 -8.63 -1.44
CA VAL A 449 -4.95 -8.99 -2.57
C VAL A 449 -4.14 -9.65 -3.69
N ILE A 450 -4.60 -10.79 -4.21
CA ILE A 450 -4.18 -11.37 -5.49
C ILE A 450 -4.84 -10.65 -6.67
N PHE A 451 -4.04 -10.20 -7.63
CA PHE A 451 -4.50 -9.64 -8.90
C PHE A 451 -5.05 -10.74 -9.81
N ASP A 452 -6.35 -10.63 -10.12
CA ASP A 452 -7.05 -11.51 -11.05
C ASP A 452 -7.20 -10.86 -12.44
N ALA A 453 -6.43 -11.34 -13.41
CA ALA A 453 -6.52 -10.90 -14.80
C ALA A 453 -7.88 -11.19 -15.48
N ARG A 454 -8.68 -12.17 -15.04
CA ARG A 454 -10.03 -12.39 -15.57
C ARG A 454 -10.90 -11.16 -15.36
N ARG A 455 -10.82 -10.58 -14.15
CA ARG A 455 -11.47 -9.30 -13.82
C ARG A 455 -10.97 -8.21 -14.74
N SER A 456 -9.65 -8.09 -14.83
CA SER A 456 -8.96 -7.08 -15.65
C SER A 456 -9.45 -7.07 -17.11
N LEU A 457 -9.68 -8.25 -17.67
CA LEU A 457 -10.09 -8.48 -19.06
C LEU A 457 -11.60 -8.57 -19.27
N GLY A 458 -12.40 -8.57 -18.20
CA GLY A 458 -13.84 -8.70 -18.28
C GLY A 458 -14.30 -10.08 -18.74
N GLN A 459 -13.60 -11.14 -18.31
CA GLN A 459 -13.99 -12.52 -18.61
C GLN A 459 -14.91 -13.06 -17.51
N LEU A 460 -16.03 -13.69 -17.89
CA LEU A 460 -16.95 -14.32 -16.95
C LEU A 460 -16.35 -15.63 -16.39
N PRO A 461 -16.35 -15.83 -15.06
CA PRO A 461 -15.99 -17.09 -14.42
C PRO A 461 -17.00 -18.22 -14.71
N GLU A 462 -16.55 -19.47 -14.65
CA GLU A 462 -17.32 -20.64 -15.14
C GLU A 462 -18.48 -21.08 -14.20
N LEU A 463 -18.47 -20.77 -12.91
CA LEU A 463 -19.32 -21.47 -11.92
C LEU A 463 -20.72 -20.85 -11.69
N LYS A 464 -20.89 -19.53 -11.79
CA LYS A 464 -22.16 -18.86 -11.38
C LYS A 464 -22.85 -18.04 -12.47
N ASN A 465 -22.11 -17.50 -13.44
CA ASN A 465 -22.70 -16.65 -14.48
C ASN A 465 -23.28 -17.41 -15.69
N HIS A 466 -23.47 -18.72 -15.57
CA HIS A 466 -24.39 -19.49 -16.41
C HIS A 466 -25.87 -19.23 -16.05
N LEU A 467 -26.25 -17.98 -15.76
CA LEU A 467 -27.65 -17.58 -15.75
C LEU A 467 -28.19 -17.76 -17.17
N ASN A 468 -28.85 -18.89 -17.44
CA ASN A 468 -29.95 -19.17 -18.39
C ASN A 468 -30.08 -18.34 -19.69
N SER A 469 -29.02 -17.69 -20.16
CA SER A 469 -28.93 -17.16 -21.50
C SER A 469 -28.57 -18.38 -22.35
N LYS A 470 -29.53 -18.78 -23.19
CA LYS A 470 -29.18 -19.40 -24.46
C LYS A 470 -27.98 -18.61 -24.99
N LEU A 471 -26.80 -19.22 -25.02
CA LEU A 471 -25.56 -18.64 -25.51
C LEU A 471 -25.82 -18.03 -26.90
N GLU A 472 -26.18 -16.75 -26.95
CA GLU A 472 -26.16 -16.00 -28.18
C GLU A 472 -24.71 -15.93 -28.65
N ARG A 473 -24.51 -16.04 -29.97
CA ARG A 473 -23.21 -16.24 -30.64
C ARG A 473 -22.11 -15.40 -29.97
N ARG A 474 -21.12 -16.09 -29.38
CA ARG A 474 -19.84 -15.49 -29.00
C ARG A 474 -19.25 -14.78 -30.21
N MET A 475 -18.52 -13.69 -30.02
CA MET A 475 -17.83 -13.04 -31.13
C MET A 475 -16.69 -13.94 -31.62
N GLU A 476 -16.98 -14.77 -32.63
CA GLU A 476 -16.00 -15.72 -33.15
C GLU A 476 -14.74 -14.98 -33.64
N ASN A 477 -13.58 -15.41 -33.13
CA ASN A 477 -12.25 -14.96 -33.53
C ASN A 477 -11.97 -13.46 -33.29
N TYR A 478 -12.66 -12.82 -32.34
CA TYR A 478 -12.33 -11.46 -31.91
C TYR A 478 -11.35 -11.47 -30.73
N ASP A 479 -10.16 -10.89 -30.93
CA ASP A 479 -9.16 -10.70 -29.87
C ASP A 479 -9.11 -9.22 -29.45
N PRO A 480 -9.74 -8.83 -28.32
CA PRO A 480 -9.73 -7.45 -27.85
C PRO A 480 -8.32 -6.94 -27.55
N LEU A 481 -7.34 -7.80 -27.23
CA LEU A 481 -5.97 -7.37 -26.92
C LEU A 481 -5.19 -6.92 -28.17
N LEU A 482 -5.75 -7.07 -29.37
CA LEU A 482 -5.22 -6.47 -30.59
C LEU A 482 -5.78 -5.07 -30.88
N ASP A 483 -6.85 -4.65 -30.18
CA ASP A 483 -7.40 -3.31 -30.30
C ASP A 483 -6.60 -2.33 -29.42
N PRO A 484 -5.93 -1.32 -29.99
CA PRO A 484 -5.17 -0.34 -29.20
C PRO A 484 -6.04 0.50 -28.25
N ASN A 485 -7.37 0.49 -28.41
CA ASN A 485 -8.30 1.19 -27.52
C ASN A 485 -8.82 0.30 -26.39
N PHE A 486 -8.57 -1.01 -26.43
CA PHE A 486 -8.94 -1.89 -25.34
C PHE A 486 -7.96 -1.72 -24.18
N ASP A 487 -8.50 -1.40 -23.01
CA ASP A 487 -7.71 -1.22 -21.81
C ASP A 487 -7.62 -2.53 -21.02
N PRO A 488 -6.44 -3.19 -20.96
CA PRO A 488 -6.30 -4.48 -20.29
C PRO A 488 -6.43 -4.39 -18.76
N TYR A 489 -6.52 -3.19 -18.19
CA TYR A 489 -6.74 -2.93 -16.75
C TYR A 489 -8.14 -2.35 -16.46
N GLN A 490 -9.03 -2.30 -17.44
CA GLN A 490 -10.38 -1.74 -17.30
C GLN A 490 -11.15 -2.36 -16.13
N GLY A 491 -10.96 -3.66 -15.87
CA GLY A 491 -11.62 -4.33 -14.75
C GLY A 491 -11.23 -3.90 -13.35
N TYR A 492 -10.14 -3.14 -13.20
CA TYR A 492 -9.74 -2.52 -11.93
C TYR A 492 -9.94 -1.00 -11.94
N THR A 493 -10.67 -0.49 -12.94
CA THR A 493 -10.95 0.92 -13.13
C THR A 493 -12.42 1.20 -12.90
N TYR A 494 -12.74 2.24 -12.13
CA TYR A 494 -14.11 2.75 -12.01
C TYR A 494 -14.30 3.91 -12.98
N THR A 495 -15.39 3.96 -13.75
CA THR A 495 -15.56 4.94 -14.85
C THR A 495 -15.69 6.39 -14.39
N VAL A 496 -16.09 6.63 -13.14
CA VAL A 496 -16.31 7.98 -12.58
C VAL A 496 -15.45 8.20 -11.34
N GLN A 497 -14.37 8.96 -11.48
CA GLN A 497 -13.31 9.06 -10.45
C GLN A 497 -13.15 10.46 -9.85
N TYR A 498 -14.05 11.38 -10.18
CA TYR A 498 -14.02 12.77 -9.72
C TYR A 498 -15.13 13.10 -8.70
N THR A 499 -15.88 12.08 -8.27
CA THR A 499 -16.94 12.20 -7.27
C THR A 499 -16.94 10.97 -6.36
N ASP A 500 -17.27 11.19 -5.09
CA ASP A 500 -17.48 10.11 -4.12
C ASP A 500 -18.84 9.44 -4.30
N LYS A 501 -19.74 10.06 -5.09
CA LYS A 501 -21.00 9.46 -5.50
C LYS A 501 -20.69 8.25 -6.38
N LYS A 502 -21.11 7.06 -5.95
CA LYS A 502 -20.92 5.78 -6.63
C LYS A 502 -21.86 5.63 -7.85
N ILE A 503 -21.79 6.59 -8.77
CA ILE A 503 -22.65 6.69 -9.97
C ILE A 503 -22.00 6.14 -11.25
N GLY A 504 -20.75 5.69 -11.15
CA GLY A 504 -20.01 5.08 -12.25
C GLY A 504 -20.24 3.57 -12.34
N LYS A 505 -19.38 2.90 -13.09
CA LYS A 505 -19.32 1.44 -13.18
C LYS A 505 -17.86 0.96 -13.07
N GLY A 506 -17.60 -0.20 -12.48
CA GLY A 506 -16.27 -0.79 -12.41
C GLY A 506 -15.79 -1.14 -11.00
N PHE A 507 -14.48 -1.19 -10.79
CA PHE A 507 -13.92 -1.62 -9.51
C PHE A 507 -13.71 -0.46 -8.52
N LEU A 508 -14.39 -0.51 -7.38
CA LEU A 508 -14.19 0.44 -6.29
C LEU A 508 -12.99 0.01 -5.44
N GLY A 509 -11.79 0.44 -5.86
CA GLY A 509 -10.53 0.09 -5.20
C GLY A 509 -10.51 0.38 -3.71
N GLU A 510 -11.16 1.46 -3.25
CA GLU A 510 -11.22 1.81 -1.84
C GLU A 510 -11.87 0.72 -0.96
N ARG A 511 -12.70 -0.17 -1.52
CA ARG A 511 -13.29 -1.29 -0.77
C ARG A 511 -12.27 -2.34 -0.35
N VAL A 512 -11.10 -2.41 -0.99
CA VAL A 512 -10.00 -3.29 -0.57
C VAL A 512 -9.64 -3.06 0.90
N ARG A 513 -9.68 -1.80 1.35
CA ARG A 513 -9.49 -1.40 2.75
C ARG A 513 -10.71 -1.71 3.60
N PHE A 514 -11.88 -1.22 3.19
CA PHE A 514 -13.06 -1.20 4.05
C PHE A 514 -13.71 -2.57 4.28
N VAL A 515 -13.40 -3.57 3.44
CA VAL A 515 -14.04 -4.90 3.57
C VAL A 515 -13.64 -5.62 4.85
N THR A 516 -12.45 -5.35 5.39
CA THR A 516 -11.99 -5.96 6.65
C THR A 516 -12.01 -4.99 7.81
N SER A 517 -12.14 -3.69 7.58
CA SER A 517 -11.78 -2.62 8.54
C SER A 517 -12.52 -2.63 9.88
N ASN A 518 -13.64 -3.34 9.97
CA ASN A 518 -14.42 -3.45 11.20
C ASN A 518 -14.18 -4.82 11.84
N PHE A 519 -13.43 -4.85 12.93
CA PHE A 519 -13.11 -6.06 13.68
C PHE A 519 -14.35 -6.84 14.16
N GLU A 520 -15.35 -6.15 14.73
CA GLU A 520 -16.57 -6.82 15.22
C GLU A 520 -17.40 -7.39 14.07
N LEU A 521 -17.44 -6.72 12.91
CA LEU A 521 -18.06 -7.29 11.71
C LEU A 521 -17.34 -8.55 11.24
N MET A 522 -16.00 -8.53 11.21
CA MET A 522 -15.18 -9.68 10.83
C MET A 522 -15.40 -10.86 11.77
N LYS A 523 -15.49 -10.58 13.07
CA LYS A 523 -15.83 -11.56 14.12
C LYS A 523 -17.22 -12.15 13.93
N ASN A 524 -18.24 -11.33 13.71
CA ASN A 524 -19.62 -11.80 13.49
C ASN A 524 -19.73 -12.66 12.22
N GLN A 525 -18.95 -12.34 11.18
CA GLN A 525 -18.88 -13.13 9.96
C GLN A 525 -17.91 -14.32 10.05
N THR A 526 -17.21 -14.48 11.18
CA THR A 526 -16.14 -15.49 11.37
C THR A 526 -15.14 -15.48 10.21
N ARG A 527 -14.64 -14.29 9.84
CA ARG A 527 -13.68 -14.15 8.73
C ARG A 527 -12.26 -14.50 9.18
N PRO A 528 -11.47 -15.22 8.38
CA PRO A 528 -10.05 -15.40 8.69
C PRO A 528 -9.32 -14.05 8.74
N LEU A 529 -8.62 -13.79 9.85
CA LEU A 529 -7.73 -12.64 10.05
C LEU A 529 -6.37 -13.17 10.50
N LEU A 530 -5.29 -12.68 9.90
CA LEU A 530 -3.92 -13.06 10.29
C LEU A 530 -3.62 -12.51 11.69
N TRP A 531 -3.40 -13.40 12.66
CA TRP A 531 -3.23 -13.05 14.07
C TRP A 531 -1.87 -12.40 14.32
N GLY A 532 -1.88 -11.21 14.96
CA GLY A 532 -0.67 -10.45 15.24
C GLY A 532 0.17 -10.21 13.99
N GLY A 533 -0.48 -10.05 12.83
CA GLY A 533 0.18 -10.05 11.53
C GLY A 533 0.83 -8.72 11.14
N SER A 534 0.58 -7.66 11.89
CA SER A 534 1.01 -6.30 11.56
C SER A 534 1.15 -5.40 12.80
N TRP A 535 1.77 -4.25 12.59
CA TRP A 535 1.79 -3.13 13.52
C TRP A 535 0.96 -1.99 12.91
N HIS A 536 0.08 -1.38 13.71
CA HIS A 536 -0.55 -0.11 13.37
C HIS A 536 0.09 1.00 14.21
N MET A 537 0.86 1.87 13.56
CA MET A 537 1.75 2.89 14.16
C MET A 537 1.20 4.30 13.93
N SER A 538 -0.09 4.49 14.20
CA SER A 538 -0.93 5.64 13.79
C SER A 538 -0.32 7.02 14.01
N SER A 539 0.51 7.19 15.05
CA SER A 539 1.07 8.50 15.43
C SER A 539 2.56 8.49 15.73
N PHE A 540 3.34 7.68 15.03
CA PHE A 540 4.77 7.51 15.28
C PHE A 540 5.63 8.65 14.70
N LEU A 541 5.46 9.85 15.27
CA LEU A 541 6.13 11.07 14.85
C LEU A 541 7.16 11.54 15.87
N PRO A 542 8.33 12.05 15.44
CA PRO A 542 9.40 12.38 16.38
C PRO A 542 9.12 13.62 17.24
N THR A 543 8.44 14.64 16.73
CA THR A 543 8.24 15.92 17.45
C THR A 543 6.79 16.36 17.50
N ILE A 544 6.41 17.19 18.48
CA ILE A 544 5.04 17.68 18.65
C ILE A 544 4.54 18.50 17.44
N ASP A 545 5.44 19.23 16.76
CA ASP A 545 5.07 20.03 15.59
C ASP A 545 4.70 19.13 14.39
N LEU A 546 5.34 17.96 14.27
CA LEU A 546 4.93 16.96 13.28
C LEU A 546 3.55 16.37 13.61
N PHE A 547 3.22 16.15 14.89
CA PHE A 547 1.85 15.73 15.26
C PHE A 547 0.82 16.74 14.82
N LEU A 548 1.07 18.03 15.07
CA LEU A 548 0.17 19.09 14.60
C LEU A 548 0.04 19.11 13.08
N ASN A 549 1.16 18.98 12.35
CA ASN A 549 1.15 18.92 10.89
C ASN A 549 0.30 17.75 10.37
N LYS A 550 0.44 16.57 10.99
CA LYS A 550 -0.35 15.38 10.66
C LYS A 550 -1.85 15.60 10.94
N ILE A 551 -2.19 16.11 12.13
CA ILE A 551 -3.58 16.40 12.53
C ILE A 551 -4.26 17.37 11.56
N LYS A 552 -3.58 18.45 11.17
CA LYS A 552 -4.11 19.45 10.21
C LYS A 552 -4.34 18.88 8.81
N SER A 553 -3.67 17.78 8.47
CA SER A 553 -3.73 17.15 7.15
C SER A 553 -4.83 16.10 7.01
N TYR A 554 -5.35 15.58 8.12
CA TYR A 554 -6.24 14.42 8.18
C TYR A 554 -7.70 14.69 7.81
N SER A 555 -8.41 13.60 7.47
CA SER A 555 -9.84 13.63 7.18
C SER A 555 -10.69 14.03 8.39
N HIS A 556 -10.20 13.75 9.60
CA HIS A 556 -10.84 14.11 10.87
C HIS A 556 -10.24 15.34 11.57
N HIS A 557 -9.56 16.24 10.82
CA HIS A 557 -8.87 17.43 11.37
C HIS A 557 -9.74 18.32 12.28
N THR A 558 -11.06 18.33 12.09
CA THR A 558 -12.03 19.08 12.92
C THR A 558 -12.16 18.57 14.36
N SER A 559 -11.51 17.46 14.71
CA SER A 559 -11.56 16.88 16.05
C SER A 559 -10.72 17.61 17.09
N TYR A 560 -9.94 18.63 16.69
CA TYR A 560 -9.05 19.40 17.57
C TYR A 560 -9.40 20.89 17.56
N ALA A 561 -9.03 21.59 18.63
CA ALA A 561 -9.28 23.02 18.81
C ALA A 561 -8.52 23.88 17.78
N ASP A 562 -9.07 25.04 17.45
CA ASP A 562 -8.46 26.02 16.52
C ASP A 562 -7.16 26.68 17.03
N ASP A 563 -6.74 26.36 18.25
CA ASP A 563 -5.53 26.90 18.89
C ASP A 563 -4.43 25.82 18.96
N ASP A 564 -3.37 26.05 18.20
CA ASP A 564 -2.20 25.16 18.11
C ASP A 564 -1.56 24.89 19.48
N GLU A 565 -1.36 25.90 20.32
CA GLU A 565 -0.68 25.72 21.61
C GLU A 565 -1.53 24.91 22.59
N LYS A 566 -2.85 25.13 22.56
CA LYS A 566 -3.79 24.29 23.30
C LYS A 566 -3.81 22.86 22.77
N ALA A 567 -3.75 22.67 21.45
CA ALA A 567 -3.67 21.36 20.83
C ALA A 567 -2.38 20.63 21.23
N LYS A 568 -1.20 21.28 21.19
CA LYS A 568 0.08 20.71 21.65
C LYS A 568 -0.02 20.24 23.10
N LYS A 569 -0.50 21.11 24.00
CA LYS A 569 -0.67 20.77 25.42
C LYS A 569 -1.62 19.59 25.62
N ASN A 570 -2.71 19.52 24.84
CA ASN A 570 -3.65 18.40 24.92
C ASN A 570 -3.01 17.09 24.45
N ILE A 571 -2.31 17.11 23.31
CA ILE A 571 -1.64 15.93 22.76
C ILE A 571 -0.58 15.42 23.74
N ILE A 572 0.31 16.29 24.24
CA ILE A 572 1.33 15.93 25.23
C ILE A 572 0.66 15.34 26.48
N SER A 573 -0.41 15.96 26.97
CA SER A 573 -1.16 15.44 28.12
C SER A 573 -1.73 14.05 27.84
N ARG A 574 -2.35 13.81 26.68
CA ARG A 574 -2.88 12.49 26.32
C ARG A 574 -1.78 11.43 26.22
N ILE A 575 -0.65 11.78 25.61
CA ILE A 575 0.51 10.90 25.51
C ILE A 575 1.01 10.49 26.90
N LYS A 576 1.22 11.46 27.81
CA LYS A 576 1.66 11.19 29.19
C LYS A 576 0.67 10.37 30.02
N ASN A 577 -0.61 10.31 29.61
CA ASN A 577 -1.65 9.55 30.28
C ASN A 577 -2.01 8.24 29.56
N HIS A 578 -1.22 7.83 28.56
CA HIS A 578 -1.47 6.65 27.72
C HIS A 578 -2.87 6.68 27.12
N GLN A 579 -3.24 7.81 26.52
CA GLN A 579 -4.56 8.03 25.93
C GLN A 579 -4.47 8.20 24.43
N TYR A 580 -5.48 7.66 23.72
CA TYR A 580 -5.70 7.89 22.30
C TYR A 580 -5.73 9.40 22.03
N ILE A 581 -4.88 9.86 21.12
CA ILE A 581 -4.71 11.31 20.91
C ILE A 581 -5.88 11.90 20.12
N PHE A 582 -6.47 11.14 19.20
CA PHE A 582 -7.60 11.58 18.38
C PHE A 582 -8.95 11.31 19.08
N GLY A 583 -10.00 12.03 18.67
CA GLY A 583 -11.38 11.75 19.08
C GLY A 583 -11.61 11.59 20.60
N LYS A 584 -12.45 10.62 20.96
CA LYS A 584 -12.83 10.31 22.35
C LYS A 584 -11.63 9.76 23.13
N LYS A 585 -11.47 10.22 24.38
CA LYS A 585 -10.42 9.74 25.28
C LYS A 585 -10.64 8.25 25.57
N LYS A 586 -9.73 7.41 25.08
CA LYS A 586 -9.63 5.98 25.38
C LYS A 586 -8.23 5.73 25.95
N HIS A 587 -8.14 4.97 27.04
CA HIS A 587 -6.86 4.58 27.63
C HIS A 587 -6.30 3.36 26.93
N TYR A 588 -4.97 3.30 26.82
CA TYR A 588 -4.20 2.23 26.19
C TYR A 588 -3.41 1.51 27.29
N ASP A 589 -3.26 0.20 27.15
CA ASP A 589 -2.54 -0.65 28.08
C ASP A 589 -1.03 -0.53 27.88
N ASP A 590 -0.25 -0.70 28.95
CA ASP A 590 1.20 -0.79 28.86
C ASP A 590 1.63 -2.04 28.07
N ASN A 591 2.63 -1.87 27.22
CA ASN A 591 3.21 -2.91 26.37
C ASN A 591 4.72 -2.73 26.33
N ILE A 592 5.52 -3.62 26.91
CA ILE A 592 6.98 -3.47 26.82
C ILE A 592 7.44 -4.12 25.51
N PRO A 593 8.04 -3.37 24.56
CA PRO A 593 8.56 -3.97 23.34
C PRO A 593 9.73 -4.91 23.68
N GLU A 594 9.79 -6.04 22.99
CA GLU A 594 10.85 -7.02 23.16
C GLU A 594 11.94 -6.77 22.12
N LEU A 595 13.16 -6.45 22.56
CA LEU A 595 14.33 -6.44 21.67
C LEU A 595 14.85 -7.87 21.49
N PRO A 596 15.44 -8.21 20.32
CA PRO A 596 16.06 -9.51 20.15
C PRO A 596 17.20 -9.73 21.15
N THR A 597 17.44 -10.98 21.53
CA THR A 597 18.49 -11.34 22.49
C THR A 597 19.90 -11.04 21.96
N SER A 598 20.06 -11.05 20.64
CA SER A 598 21.30 -10.81 19.91
C SER A 598 21.07 -9.74 18.84
N TYR A 599 21.97 -8.75 18.76
CA TYR A 599 21.92 -7.74 17.70
C TYR A 599 22.19 -8.36 16.33
N SER A 600 23.07 -9.36 16.28
CA SER A 600 23.47 -10.01 15.03
C SER A 600 22.43 -11.01 14.54
N ASP A 601 21.85 -11.81 15.44
CA ASP A 601 20.98 -12.92 15.06
C ASP A 601 19.50 -12.50 14.93
N GLY A 602 19.09 -11.43 15.60
CA GLY A 602 17.70 -10.97 15.60
C GLY A 602 16.78 -11.87 16.43
N TYR A 603 15.49 -11.89 16.07
CA TYR A 603 14.49 -12.71 16.76
C TYR A 603 14.59 -14.19 16.37
N ASP A 604 14.48 -15.06 17.38
CA ASP A 604 14.52 -16.51 17.22
C ASP A 604 13.10 -17.05 16.96
N TYR A 605 12.64 -16.89 15.72
CA TYR A 605 11.30 -17.33 15.32
C TYR A 605 11.21 -18.84 15.13
N ASN A 606 10.16 -19.45 15.69
CA ASN A 606 9.72 -20.77 15.29
C ASN A 606 8.44 -20.63 14.44
N PHE A 607 8.47 -21.08 13.19
CA PHE A 607 7.31 -21.05 12.29
C PHE A 607 6.79 -22.44 11.91
N ASP A 608 7.25 -23.50 12.58
CA ASP A 608 6.87 -24.86 12.29
C ASP A 608 5.39 -25.13 12.63
N TYR A 609 4.67 -25.75 11.70
CA TYR A 609 3.25 -26.05 11.84
C TYR A 609 2.97 -26.98 13.02
N SER A 610 3.79 -28.01 13.23
CA SER A 610 3.58 -28.98 14.30
C SER A 610 3.78 -28.34 15.67
N PHE A 611 4.78 -27.46 15.79
CA PHE A 611 5.02 -26.65 16.98
C PHE A 611 3.82 -25.76 17.30
N TRP A 612 3.35 -24.97 16.34
CA TRP A 612 2.22 -24.07 16.58
C TRP A 612 0.89 -24.79 16.79
N LYS A 613 0.68 -25.93 16.14
CA LYS A 613 -0.46 -26.81 16.43
C LYS A 613 -0.43 -27.29 17.88
N GLU A 614 0.75 -27.63 18.41
CA GLU A 614 0.90 -28.01 19.81
C GLU A 614 0.65 -26.82 20.74
N ILE A 615 1.11 -25.60 20.40
CA ILE A 615 0.83 -24.36 21.15
C ILE A 615 -0.68 -24.15 21.33
N SER A 616 -1.46 -24.24 20.24
CA SER A 616 -2.90 -24.01 20.28
C SER A 616 -3.63 -24.97 21.25
N GLN A 617 -3.04 -26.13 21.54
CA GLN A 617 -3.61 -27.16 22.42
C GLN A 617 -3.02 -27.17 23.84
N ASN A 618 -1.78 -26.68 24.00
CA ASN A 618 -0.96 -26.92 25.18
C ASN A 618 -0.23 -25.66 25.70
N TYR A 619 -0.69 -24.47 25.34
CA TYR A 619 -0.06 -23.18 25.67
C TYR A 619 0.50 -23.07 27.10
N ASP A 620 -0.32 -23.38 28.10
CA ASP A 620 0.07 -23.21 29.52
C ASP A 620 1.07 -24.27 30.03
N LYS A 621 1.45 -25.26 29.21
CA LYS A 621 2.27 -26.41 29.64
C LYS A 621 3.77 -26.22 29.48
N LYS A 622 4.24 -25.36 28.57
CA LYS A 622 5.67 -25.17 28.28
C LYS A 622 6.03 -23.70 28.19
N GLU A 623 7.14 -23.31 28.80
CA GLU A 623 7.60 -21.92 28.79
C GLU A 623 8.04 -21.45 27.39
N GLU A 624 8.56 -22.37 26.58
CA GLU A 624 8.91 -22.11 25.18
C GLU A 624 7.72 -21.61 24.34
N TYR A 625 6.51 -22.09 24.63
CA TYR A 625 5.29 -21.67 23.92
C TYR A 625 4.91 -20.24 24.22
N LYS A 626 4.99 -19.87 25.50
CA LYS A 626 4.78 -18.49 25.93
C LYS A 626 5.82 -17.59 25.29
N LYS A 627 7.10 -17.97 25.34
CA LYS A 627 8.19 -17.20 24.71
C LYS A 627 7.91 -16.90 23.23
N GLN A 628 7.50 -17.88 22.43
CA GLN A 628 7.19 -17.66 21.01
C GLN A 628 5.96 -16.77 20.79
N VAL A 629 4.92 -16.89 21.63
CA VAL A 629 3.77 -15.98 21.58
C VAL A 629 4.14 -14.56 21.97
N GLU A 630 4.96 -14.38 23.00
CA GLU A 630 5.42 -13.06 23.47
C GLU A 630 6.30 -12.36 22.43
N ILE A 631 7.22 -13.08 21.79
CA ILE A 631 8.00 -12.54 20.66
C ILE A 631 7.07 -11.98 19.59
N ILE A 632 6.05 -12.73 19.15
CA ILE A 632 5.11 -12.25 18.12
C ILE A 632 4.27 -11.07 18.64
N LYS A 633 3.94 -10.97 19.92
CA LYS A 633 3.15 -9.83 20.42
C LYS A 633 3.98 -8.56 20.58
N HIS A 634 5.23 -8.70 21.01
CA HIS A 634 6.06 -7.59 21.48
C HIS A 634 7.22 -7.24 20.54
N GLU A 635 7.42 -7.98 19.44
CA GLU A 635 8.39 -7.63 18.41
C GLU A 635 8.11 -6.26 17.79
N ILE A 636 9.17 -5.62 17.33
CA ILE A 636 9.15 -4.33 16.66
C ILE A 636 9.90 -4.41 15.32
N PRO A 637 9.71 -3.46 14.40
CA PRO A 637 10.35 -3.51 13.08
C PRO A 637 11.88 -3.63 13.18
N THR A 638 12.47 -4.40 12.26
CA THR A 638 13.92 -4.65 12.25
C THR A 638 14.73 -3.39 12.11
N GLN A 639 14.27 -2.45 11.27
CA GLN A 639 14.91 -1.15 11.14
C GLN A 639 14.95 -0.34 12.45
N VAL A 640 13.95 -0.50 13.32
CA VAL A 640 13.86 0.21 14.61
C VAL A 640 14.85 -0.35 15.62
N TRP A 641 14.83 -1.67 15.86
CA TRP A 641 15.73 -2.25 16.86
C TRP A 641 17.20 -2.27 16.42
N LYS A 642 17.49 -2.28 15.11
CA LYS A 642 18.86 -2.14 14.60
C LYS A 642 19.41 -0.72 14.71
N ASN A 643 18.53 0.28 14.77
CA ASN A 643 18.90 1.71 14.82
C ASN A 643 18.16 2.44 15.96
N PRO A 644 18.27 1.96 17.21
CA PRO A 644 17.39 2.41 18.29
C PRO A 644 17.70 3.84 18.77
N ILE A 645 18.86 4.40 18.42
CA ILE A 645 19.19 5.82 18.61
C ILE A 645 18.40 6.70 17.61
N CYS A 646 18.33 6.26 16.34
CA CYS A 646 17.60 6.98 15.29
C CYS A 646 16.09 7.04 15.59
N TYR A 647 15.54 5.93 16.09
CA TYR A 647 14.11 5.76 16.37
C TYR A 647 13.79 5.75 17.87
N SER A 648 14.59 6.48 18.66
CA SER A 648 14.49 6.48 20.12
C SER A 648 13.09 6.81 20.64
N TYR A 649 12.38 7.74 19.98
CA TYR A 649 11.00 8.13 20.30
C TYR A 649 9.97 7.00 20.11
N MET A 650 10.27 6.00 19.27
CA MET A 650 9.43 4.81 19.11
C MET A 650 9.58 3.84 20.28
N LEU A 651 10.70 3.89 21.00
CA LEU A 651 11.03 3.00 22.13
C LEU A 651 10.84 3.66 23.49
N ASP A 652 10.94 4.99 23.55
CA ASP A 652 10.80 5.79 24.76
C ASP A 652 10.28 7.18 24.34
N ARG A 653 9.01 7.43 24.63
CA ARG A 653 8.28 8.59 24.11
C ARG A 653 8.74 9.93 24.68
N GLU A 654 9.58 9.93 25.72
CA GLU A 654 10.19 11.16 26.21
C GLU A 654 11.18 11.78 25.21
N TYR A 655 11.73 10.97 24.29
CA TYR A 655 12.51 11.47 23.17
C TYR A 655 11.64 12.28 22.20
N GLY A 656 12.10 13.50 21.90
CA GLY A 656 11.36 14.47 21.10
C GLY A 656 10.41 15.35 21.90
N PHE A 657 10.30 15.15 23.22
CA PHE A 657 9.58 16.02 24.15
C PHE A 657 10.50 16.60 25.23
N GLU A 658 10.97 15.75 26.15
CA GLU A 658 11.85 16.15 27.25
C GLU A 658 13.31 15.76 27.00
N LYS A 659 13.53 14.69 26.23
CA LYS A 659 14.86 14.23 25.78
C LYS A 659 15.10 14.62 24.33
N LYS A 660 16.35 14.93 24.00
CA LYS A 660 16.74 15.31 22.65
C LYS A 660 16.87 14.09 21.73
N LEU A 661 16.44 14.26 20.49
CA LEU A 661 16.66 13.34 19.40
C LEU A 661 18.09 13.48 18.88
N TRP A 662 18.63 12.47 18.20
CA TRP A 662 20.04 12.45 17.80
C TRP A 662 20.43 13.65 16.92
N TRP A 663 19.56 14.08 16.00
CA TRP A 663 19.83 15.22 15.11
C TRP A 663 19.68 16.58 15.80
N GLN A 664 19.18 16.62 17.04
CA GLN A 664 19.16 17.81 17.87
C GLN A 664 20.44 17.95 18.73
N VAL A 665 21.24 16.88 18.81
CA VAL A 665 22.55 16.85 19.47
C VAL A 665 23.67 16.99 18.44
N VAL A 666 23.57 16.25 17.33
CA VAL A 666 24.56 16.26 16.25
C VAL A 666 24.35 17.47 15.33
N PRO A 667 25.39 18.25 14.99
CA PRO A 667 25.29 19.36 14.04
C PRO A 667 24.80 18.94 12.64
N LYS A 668 24.05 19.83 11.97
CA LYS A 668 23.41 19.55 10.67
C LYS A 668 24.40 19.10 9.60
N GLU A 669 25.60 19.67 9.60
CA GLU A 669 26.68 19.37 8.65
C GLU A 669 27.20 17.94 8.78
N GLN A 670 26.98 17.30 9.93
CA GLN A 670 27.47 15.96 10.25
C GLN A 670 26.38 14.89 10.14
N TRP A 671 25.10 15.25 9.92
CA TRP A 671 24.00 14.28 9.89
C TRP A 671 24.20 13.12 8.91
N LYS A 672 24.87 13.36 7.78
CA LYS A 672 25.11 12.33 6.74
C LYS A 672 26.32 11.43 7.04
N THR A 673 27.23 11.86 7.91
CA THR A 673 28.53 11.20 8.11
C THR A 673 28.80 10.80 9.56
N VAL A 674 27.89 11.10 10.48
CA VAL A 674 28.08 10.82 11.91
C VAL A 674 28.11 9.32 12.17
N HIS A 675 29.13 8.89 12.90
CA HIS A 675 29.25 7.56 13.50
C HIS A 675 28.98 7.69 15.00
N PHE A 676 27.94 7.01 15.50
CA PHE A 676 27.48 7.21 16.89
C PHE A 676 28.48 6.74 17.95
N ASP A 677 29.44 5.89 17.61
CA ASP A 677 30.53 5.44 18.47
C ASP A 677 31.65 6.47 18.64
N GLU A 678 31.72 7.47 17.76
CA GLU A 678 32.68 8.58 17.85
C GLU A 678 32.19 9.74 18.75
N LEU A 679 30.91 9.73 19.12
CA LEU A 679 30.34 10.73 20.02
C LEU A 679 30.87 10.56 21.46
N SER A 680 30.88 11.65 22.23
CA SER A 680 31.30 11.58 23.63
C SER A 680 30.37 10.67 24.45
N SER A 681 30.89 10.12 25.54
CA SER A 681 30.10 9.23 26.42
C SER A 681 28.82 9.88 26.96
N ASP A 682 28.85 11.20 27.20
CA ASP A 682 27.69 11.96 27.66
C ASP A 682 26.66 12.17 26.54
N GLU A 683 27.10 12.53 25.32
CA GLU A 683 26.22 12.66 24.15
C GLU A 683 25.53 11.33 23.81
N ILE A 684 26.28 10.23 23.77
CA ILE A 684 25.70 8.89 23.51
C ILE A 684 24.66 8.57 24.58
N LYS A 685 24.95 8.84 25.86
CA LYS A 685 24.02 8.57 26.96
C LYS A 685 22.75 9.42 26.86
N GLU A 686 22.84 10.66 26.37
CA GLU A 686 21.69 11.54 26.16
C GLU A 686 20.70 10.95 25.14
N ILE A 687 21.21 10.40 24.02
CA ILE A 687 20.39 9.96 22.87
C ILE A 687 20.07 8.46 22.84
N THR A 688 20.58 7.66 23.78
CA THR A 688 20.36 6.20 23.83
C THR A 688 19.18 5.81 24.73
N PRO A 689 18.13 5.16 24.21
CA PRO A 689 17.02 4.63 25.01
C PRO A 689 17.47 3.65 26.11
N LYS A 690 16.78 3.70 27.27
CA LYS A 690 17.10 2.86 28.44
C LYS A 690 16.82 1.37 28.26
N ILE A 691 15.94 1.01 27.33
CA ILE A 691 15.57 -0.38 27.05
C ILE A 691 16.74 -1.21 26.50
N ILE A 692 17.75 -0.55 25.94
CA ILE A 692 18.91 -1.21 25.33
C ILE A 692 19.85 -1.72 26.44
N SER A 693 20.04 -3.03 26.51
CA SER A 693 20.98 -3.64 27.46
C SER A 693 22.44 -3.26 27.15
N LYS A 694 23.33 -3.34 28.15
CA LYS A 694 24.76 -3.04 27.95
C LYS A 694 25.41 -3.95 26.90
N SER A 695 25.05 -5.24 26.89
CA SER A 695 25.57 -6.21 25.92
C SER A 695 25.06 -5.89 24.51
N PHE A 696 23.78 -5.59 24.37
CA PHE A 696 23.18 -5.23 23.08
C PHE A 696 23.80 -3.95 22.52
N LYS A 697 23.95 -2.91 23.36
CA LYS A 697 24.62 -1.66 22.98
C LYS A 697 26.05 -1.91 22.51
N SER A 698 26.80 -2.78 23.18
CA SER A 698 28.17 -3.10 22.78
C SER A 698 28.24 -3.79 21.42
N GLN A 699 27.31 -4.70 21.13
CA GLN A 699 27.23 -5.33 19.81
C GLN A 699 26.80 -4.34 18.74
N MET A 700 25.79 -3.51 19.02
CA MET A 700 25.29 -2.48 18.11
C MET A 700 26.41 -1.53 17.68
N LEU A 701 27.15 -0.94 18.63
CA LEU A 701 28.21 0.02 18.32
C LEU A 701 29.40 -0.60 17.57
N LYS A 702 29.64 -1.91 17.71
CA LYS A 702 30.68 -2.62 16.94
C LYS A 702 30.28 -2.90 15.50
N ASN A 703 28.98 -2.92 15.20
CA ASN A 703 28.42 -3.26 13.89
C ASN A 703 27.85 -2.03 13.15
N ALA A 704 27.92 -0.84 13.77
CA ALA A 704 27.29 0.41 13.31
C ALA A 704 27.97 1.01 12.07
#